data_AF-A0A5M5D9B2-F1
#
_entry.id   AF-A0A5M5D9B2-F1
#
_cell.length_a   1.000
_cell.length_b   1.000
_cell.length_c   1.000
_cell.angle_alpha   90.00
_cell.angle_beta   90.00
_cell.angle_gamma   90.00
#
_symmetry.space_group_name_H-M   'P 1'
#
loop_
_entity.id
_entity.type
_entity.pdbx_description
1 polymer ?
#
loop_
_entity_poly.entity_id
_entity_poly.type
_entity_poly.pdbx_seq_one_letter_code
_entity_poly.pdbx_strand_id
1 'polypeptide(L)'
;MRKSILLFVLFTLTSIPLLLFAQGGYQVTGHIISAEDNQPMIGVSVLEKGTTNGVITDINGNYSITVTKSPATLQFSYVGMKTIDKQVTASTRINLTMENDAQMVEEVVVVAYGVRKKGTIAGSVSTVKAEKMEDVPAPSFDQALQGQAPGLMVLSDSGEPSKAATFRIRGTNSINSGKDPLFILDGVAISSSDFNTISPNDIESISVLKDASSTSIYGARASNGVVVITSKRGRMGEAAKVTFRTQLGFSQLASKDWDQMNTDERIQFEKEVGLDKGQDYEKLSKTNINWLDKVYNDTAPLQNYELSVNGGTEKLNYYVSGSYYDQDGIAVGSTFERVGFRANVEAKANKWLKIGTNSMFAYQEVEQSDDGEYALWAPISASFFMLPYWNPYKEDGSLALQDDGSWKGTTENPLAWMANNPLSNKKYKLLSTFYAEVTPVKNLTIRSQLSADYGHTTSFYQSFPSYKPNNNYGGAQRSSFDMLNLMITNTANYRFMLNDVHSFNFMVGQEGENYHYEGFQLTTRGQTNDILTNLASGSTASSWSDPVTEYSFLSFFARGEYNYDDRYYADFSIRGDGSSRFGTDNHWGAFWSVGFMWNLRKEKFMQKYDWLTNAQIAVNTGTSGNSSINNYEHLALVSGGYKYDNESGIAISQLGNEELSWESTWATNVALHLGFIDRINLDVEFYNKKTTNMLMAVPISYTSTGFGTRWDNVGAMRNRGVEINVGADVLRIKDFKWNVNANVSYNKNEITELYNGVTEYVASDTGRMVAVGHPLGEFYLNRYAGVNPINGDALWYTKDGEITTEYNESDKVMLGKTHEAPWQGGFGTTLSWKGFSLSAQFTWVADRWMLNNDRVFQESNGLFSAYNQSKRMLYDRWKKPGDVTDIPRYGVTPQLDSRFLEDASFLRLKNLMLSYTFPQKWLKRTSFLNSARIYAQGQNLLTFTNFTGMDPESTSNVYKAQYPMSRQFTFGLEVSF
;
A
#
# COMPACT_ATOMS: atom_id res chain seq x y z
N MET A 1 86.58 -0.78 -17.04
CA MET A 1 85.27 -0.70 -16.33
C MET A 1 84.10 -1.41 -17.03
N ARG A 2 84.31 -2.29 -18.03
CA ARG A 2 83.23 -3.11 -18.64
C ARG A 2 83.22 -4.59 -18.24
N LYS A 3 84.25 -5.10 -17.54
CA LYS A 3 84.31 -6.50 -17.07
C LYS A 3 83.83 -6.72 -15.62
N SER A 4 83.79 -5.66 -14.80
CA SER A 4 83.35 -5.76 -13.39
C SER A 4 81.84 -5.66 -13.20
N ILE A 5 81.12 -5.07 -14.16
CA ILE A 5 79.64 -4.96 -14.13
C ILE A 5 78.99 -6.27 -14.61
N LEU A 6 79.61 -6.97 -15.57
CA LEU A 6 79.12 -8.27 -16.04
C LEU A 6 79.29 -9.40 -15.01
N LEU A 7 80.34 -9.36 -14.17
CA LEU A 7 80.50 -10.32 -13.08
C LEU A 7 79.51 -10.08 -11.93
N PHE A 8 79.13 -8.84 -11.65
CA PHE A 8 78.15 -8.52 -10.61
C PHE A 8 76.73 -8.89 -11.05
N VAL A 9 76.40 -8.69 -12.34
CA VAL A 9 75.12 -9.11 -12.92
C VAL A 9 75.01 -10.64 -13.03
N LEU A 10 76.11 -11.35 -13.30
CA LEU A 10 76.13 -12.82 -13.36
C LEU A 10 76.04 -13.48 -11.96
N PHE A 11 76.56 -12.84 -10.91
CA PHE A 11 76.43 -13.33 -9.52
C PHE A 11 75.05 -13.03 -8.91
N THR A 12 74.38 -11.95 -9.33
CA THR A 12 72.98 -11.67 -8.93
C THR A 12 71.94 -12.50 -9.70
N LEU A 13 72.22 -12.93 -10.94
CA LEU A 13 71.30 -13.77 -11.73
C LEU A 13 71.39 -15.27 -11.41
N THR A 14 72.46 -15.73 -10.75
CA THR A 14 72.65 -17.15 -10.38
C THR A 14 72.28 -17.46 -8.93
N SER A 15 71.98 -16.45 -8.11
CA SER A 15 71.54 -16.61 -6.71
C SER A 15 70.01 -16.53 -6.51
N ILE A 16 69.24 -16.29 -7.58
CA ILE A 16 67.76 -16.21 -7.54
C ILE A 16 67.02 -17.58 -7.68
N PRO A 17 67.60 -18.70 -8.19
CA PRO A 17 66.86 -19.97 -8.22
C PRO A 17 66.86 -20.78 -6.92
N LEU A 18 67.56 -20.36 -5.85
CA LEU A 18 67.75 -21.18 -4.64
C LEU A 18 66.93 -20.76 -3.40
N LEU A 19 66.02 -19.79 -3.54
CA LEU A 19 65.05 -19.42 -2.49
C LEU A 19 63.59 -19.85 -2.80
N LEU A 20 63.37 -20.63 -3.85
CA LEU A 20 62.02 -21.08 -4.26
C LEU A 20 61.67 -22.53 -3.87
N PHE A 21 62.51 -23.21 -3.08
CA PHE A 21 62.20 -24.54 -2.53
C PHE A 21 62.15 -24.52 -1.00
N ALA A 22 61.28 -23.68 -0.44
CA ALA A 22 60.84 -23.78 0.95
C ALA A 22 59.49 -23.07 1.16
N GLN A 23 58.44 -23.54 0.48
CA GLN A 23 57.07 -23.40 0.97
C GLN A 23 56.41 -24.78 0.93
N GLY A 24 56.72 -25.57 1.96
CA GLY A 24 56.10 -26.89 2.17
C GLY A 24 54.63 -26.73 2.58
N GLY A 25 53.77 -26.38 1.62
CA GLY A 25 52.34 -26.61 1.73
C GLY A 25 52.02 -28.05 1.33
N TYR A 26 51.01 -28.63 1.95
CA TYR A 26 50.47 -29.93 1.53
C TYR A 26 49.15 -29.70 0.80
N GLN A 27 48.88 -30.55 -0.19
CA GLN A 27 47.67 -30.46 -1.00
C GLN A 27 46.55 -31.27 -0.35
N VAL A 28 45.40 -30.65 -0.14
CA VAL A 28 44.16 -31.30 0.28
C VAL A 28 43.26 -31.41 -0.93
N THR A 29 42.81 -32.62 -1.24
CA THR A 29 41.88 -32.88 -2.35
C THR A 29 40.59 -33.49 -1.82
N GLY A 30 39.51 -33.40 -2.57
CA GLY A 30 38.24 -33.93 -2.13
C GLY A 30 37.16 -33.90 -3.18
N HIS A 31 36.02 -34.51 -2.85
CA HIS A 31 34.84 -34.60 -3.70
C HIS A 31 33.58 -34.33 -2.89
N ILE A 32 32.73 -33.40 -3.36
CA ILE A 32 31.55 -32.94 -2.63
C ILE A 32 30.28 -33.32 -3.39
N ILE A 33 29.33 -33.93 -2.68
CA ILE A 33 28.02 -34.35 -3.20
C ILE A 33 26.89 -33.77 -2.34
N SER A 34 25.70 -33.65 -2.93
CA SER A 34 24.48 -33.24 -2.23
C SER A 34 23.85 -34.42 -1.51
N ALA A 35 23.40 -34.22 -0.26
CA ALA A 35 22.63 -35.21 0.48
C ALA A 35 21.26 -35.52 -0.15
N GLU A 36 20.72 -34.61 -0.95
CA GLU A 36 19.35 -34.70 -1.48
C GLU A 36 19.25 -35.63 -2.69
N ASP A 37 20.23 -35.61 -3.58
CA ASP A 37 20.18 -36.33 -4.86
C ASP A 37 21.46 -37.13 -5.18
N ASN A 38 22.42 -37.16 -4.25
CA ASN A 38 23.75 -37.77 -4.41
C ASN A 38 24.50 -37.27 -5.67
N GLN A 39 24.17 -36.09 -6.19
CA GLN A 39 24.87 -35.51 -7.33
C GLN A 39 26.10 -34.72 -6.88
N PRO A 40 27.18 -34.68 -7.71
CA PRO A 40 28.33 -33.81 -7.47
C PRO A 40 27.93 -32.34 -7.39
N MET A 41 28.46 -31.63 -6.40
CA MET A 41 28.14 -30.23 -6.15
C MET A 41 29.23 -29.31 -6.71
N ILE A 42 28.87 -28.57 -7.76
CA ILE A 42 29.69 -27.52 -8.36
C ILE A 42 29.57 -26.21 -7.57
N GLY A 43 30.69 -25.49 -7.39
CA GLY A 43 30.71 -24.15 -6.82
C GLY A 43 30.65 -24.08 -5.29
N VAL A 44 30.90 -25.19 -4.59
CA VAL A 44 31.07 -25.18 -3.12
C VAL A 44 32.35 -24.44 -2.79
N SER A 45 32.25 -23.39 -1.98
CA SER A 45 33.41 -22.63 -1.52
C SER A 45 34.13 -23.42 -0.42
N VAL A 46 35.42 -23.67 -0.64
CA VAL A 46 36.33 -24.35 0.29
C VAL A 46 37.39 -23.35 0.72
N LEU A 47 37.28 -22.83 1.93
CA LEU A 47 38.15 -21.75 2.44
C LEU A 47 38.97 -22.24 3.62
N GLU A 48 40.28 -21.96 3.65
CA GLU A 48 41.09 -22.12 4.86
C GLU A 48 40.69 -21.05 5.89
N LYS A 49 40.09 -21.50 6.99
CA LYS A 49 39.46 -20.62 7.98
C LYS A 49 40.51 -19.69 8.62
N GLY A 50 40.26 -18.38 8.54
CA GLY A 50 41.17 -17.33 9.04
C GLY A 50 42.21 -16.85 8.03
N THR A 51 42.15 -17.31 6.77
CA THR A 51 42.99 -16.81 5.67
C THR A 51 42.11 -16.45 4.44
N THR A 52 42.71 -15.91 3.39
CA THR A 52 42.07 -15.69 2.08
C THR A 52 42.32 -16.83 1.09
N ASN A 53 42.92 -17.92 1.54
CA ASN A 53 43.27 -19.07 0.71
C ASN A 53 42.03 -19.96 0.55
N GLY A 54 41.44 -19.97 -0.65
CA GLY A 54 40.22 -20.71 -0.93
C GLY A 54 40.09 -21.11 -2.39
N VAL A 55 39.32 -22.16 -2.63
CA VAL A 55 38.99 -22.68 -3.96
C VAL A 55 37.50 -22.99 -4.04
N ILE A 56 36.99 -23.23 -5.24
CA ILE A 56 35.63 -23.72 -5.48
C ILE A 56 35.67 -25.12 -6.09
N THR A 57 34.66 -25.94 -5.81
CA THR A 57 34.54 -27.25 -6.46
C THR A 57 34.23 -27.14 -7.95
N ASP A 58 34.82 -28.04 -8.74
CA ASP A 58 34.63 -28.16 -10.17
C ASP A 58 33.28 -28.81 -10.55
N ILE A 59 33.06 -29.00 -11.86
CA ILE A 59 31.82 -29.58 -12.42
C ILE A 59 31.54 -31.02 -11.96
N ASN A 60 32.58 -31.73 -11.56
CA ASN A 60 32.48 -33.09 -11.02
C ASN A 60 32.54 -33.06 -9.49
N GLY A 61 32.31 -31.91 -8.84
CA GLY A 61 32.33 -31.76 -7.39
C GLY A 61 33.71 -31.90 -6.75
N ASN A 62 34.80 -31.95 -7.53
CA ASN A 62 36.14 -32.10 -6.97
C ASN A 62 36.75 -30.75 -6.60
N TYR A 63 37.59 -30.73 -5.57
CA TYR A 63 38.41 -29.57 -5.24
C TYR A 63 39.84 -29.98 -4.90
N SER A 64 40.75 -29.02 -5.01
CA SER A 64 42.14 -29.16 -4.61
C SER A 64 42.65 -27.83 -4.08
N ILE A 65 43.07 -27.80 -2.81
CA ILE A 65 43.57 -26.61 -2.12
C ILE A 65 44.93 -26.90 -1.47
N THR A 66 45.91 -26.03 -1.69
CA THR A 66 47.22 -26.13 -1.06
C THR A 66 47.21 -25.36 0.25
N VAL A 67 47.51 -26.02 1.36
CA VAL A 67 47.48 -25.43 2.69
C VAL A 67 48.87 -25.43 3.30
N THR A 68 49.27 -24.31 3.91
CA THR A 68 50.64 -24.10 4.41
C THR A 68 50.81 -24.40 5.91
N LYS A 69 49.70 -24.52 6.66
CA LYS A 69 49.70 -24.85 8.10
C LYS A 69 49.10 -26.24 8.34
N SER A 70 49.71 -27.05 9.20
CA SER A 70 49.18 -28.36 9.63
C SER A 70 49.10 -28.43 11.15
N PRO A 71 47.93 -28.66 11.76
CA PRO A 71 46.61 -28.80 11.13
C PRO A 71 46.03 -27.44 10.69
N ALA A 72 45.23 -27.44 9.63
CA ALA A 72 44.39 -26.29 9.24
C ALA A 72 42.91 -26.68 9.29
N THR A 73 42.01 -25.71 9.26
CA THR A 73 40.56 -25.97 9.18
C THR A 73 40.05 -25.46 7.84
N LEU A 74 39.46 -26.34 7.04
CA LEU A 74 38.73 -25.97 5.83
C LEU A 74 37.26 -25.78 6.17
N GLN A 75 36.71 -24.64 5.79
CA GLN A 75 35.30 -24.32 5.85
C GLN A 75 34.68 -24.56 4.48
N PHE A 76 33.61 -25.35 4.45
CA PHE A 76 32.85 -25.70 3.26
C PHE A 76 31.50 -24.99 3.34
N SER A 77 31.20 -24.13 2.38
CA SER A 77 29.95 -23.36 2.35
C SER A 77 29.35 -23.34 0.94
N TYR A 78 28.03 -23.50 0.88
CA TYR A 78 27.24 -23.38 -0.34
C TYR A 78 25.88 -22.80 0.00
N VAL A 79 25.32 -21.99 -0.89
CA VAL A 79 24.04 -21.32 -0.65
C VAL A 79 22.94 -22.35 -0.43
N GLY A 80 22.19 -22.20 0.68
CA GLY A 80 21.10 -23.11 1.06
C GLY A 80 21.54 -24.40 1.77
N MET A 81 22.82 -24.56 2.08
CA MET A 81 23.38 -25.75 2.73
C MET A 81 24.08 -25.39 4.03
N LYS A 82 24.11 -26.32 4.99
CA LYS A 82 24.83 -26.10 6.26
C LYS A 82 26.32 -25.91 5.98
N THR A 83 26.90 -24.90 6.64
CA THR A 83 28.35 -24.70 6.61
C THR A 83 29.04 -25.78 7.44
N ILE A 84 30.03 -26.46 6.88
CA ILE A 84 30.75 -27.55 7.54
C ILE A 84 32.22 -27.16 7.70
N ASP A 85 32.74 -27.23 8.92
CA ASP A 85 34.17 -27.04 9.18
C ASP A 85 34.84 -28.41 9.37
N LYS A 86 35.96 -28.66 8.67
CA LYS A 86 36.79 -29.87 8.84
C LYS A 86 38.25 -29.53 9.03
N GLN A 87 38.86 -30.13 10.05
CA GLN A 87 40.29 -30.07 10.27
C GLN A 87 41.02 -30.99 9.27
N VAL A 88 42.10 -30.49 8.68
CA VAL A 88 42.93 -31.18 7.67
C VAL A 88 44.39 -31.22 8.11
N THR A 89 45.07 -32.31 7.76
CA THR A 89 46.52 -32.54 7.94
C THR A 89 47.16 -32.97 6.62
N ALA A 90 48.50 -33.04 6.58
CA ALA A 90 49.22 -33.59 5.42
C ALA A 90 48.67 -34.97 5.01
N SER A 91 48.32 -35.12 3.73
CA SER A 91 47.74 -36.34 3.10
C SER A 91 46.23 -36.58 3.29
N THR A 92 45.44 -35.57 3.67
CA THR A 92 43.99 -35.75 3.83
C THR A 92 43.24 -35.62 2.51
N ARG A 93 42.50 -36.66 2.09
CA ARG A 93 41.42 -36.54 1.09
C ARG A 93 40.08 -36.45 1.82
N ILE A 94 39.32 -35.37 1.63
CA ILE A 94 38.02 -35.20 2.28
C ILE A 94 36.91 -35.25 1.23
N ASN A 95 36.13 -36.33 1.26
CA ASN A 95 34.85 -36.34 0.57
C ASN A 95 33.77 -35.90 1.55
N LEU A 96 32.87 -35.03 1.10
CA LEU A 96 31.87 -34.40 1.96
C LEU A 96 30.50 -34.48 1.30
N THR A 97 29.49 -34.81 2.10
CA THR A 97 28.10 -34.68 1.71
C THR A 97 27.55 -33.42 2.35
N MET A 98 27.10 -32.48 1.54
CA MET A 98 26.48 -31.25 2.03
C MET A 98 25.00 -31.51 2.32
N GLU A 99 24.58 -31.18 3.54
CA GLU A 99 23.17 -31.24 3.93
C GLU A 99 22.51 -29.89 3.69
N ASN A 100 21.27 -29.91 3.19
CA ASN A 100 20.43 -28.71 3.11
C ASN A 100 20.33 -28.07 4.50
N ASP A 101 20.48 -26.75 4.55
CA ASP A 101 20.18 -26.01 5.76
C ASP A 101 18.66 -25.91 5.90
N ALA A 102 18.09 -26.91 6.59
CA ALA A 102 16.66 -26.96 6.87
C ALA A 102 16.26 -26.02 8.02
N GLN A 103 17.21 -25.31 8.66
CA GLN A 103 16.84 -24.16 9.47
C GLN A 103 16.33 -23.08 8.51
N MET A 104 15.10 -22.59 8.78
CA MET A 104 14.54 -21.45 8.05
C MET A 104 15.64 -20.41 7.87
N VAL A 105 15.94 -20.05 6.62
CA VAL A 105 16.82 -18.92 6.28
C VAL A 105 16.52 -17.80 7.27
N GLU A 106 17.52 -17.42 8.07
CA GLU A 106 17.35 -16.41 9.11
C GLU A 106 16.71 -15.17 8.48
N GLU A 107 15.40 -15.01 8.70
CA GLU A 107 14.66 -13.97 7.99
C GLU A 107 15.12 -12.63 8.56
N VAL A 108 15.73 -11.85 7.70
CA VAL A 108 16.25 -10.54 8.04
C VAL A 108 15.19 -9.51 7.70
N VAL A 109 14.83 -8.67 8.67
CA VAL A 109 13.85 -7.60 8.54
C VAL A 109 14.53 -6.25 8.73
N VAL A 110 14.07 -5.25 7.98
CA VAL A 110 14.54 -3.87 8.11
C VAL A 110 13.67 -3.19 9.16
N VAL A 111 14.29 -2.70 10.22
CA VAL A 111 13.63 -1.97 11.30
C VAL A 111 14.36 -0.65 11.46
N ALA A 112 13.70 0.45 11.06
CA ALA A 112 14.28 1.78 11.12
C ALA A 112 15.62 1.89 10.40
N TYR A 113 16.61 2.51 11.04
CA TYR A 113 17.95 2.71 10.47
C TYR A 113 18.84 1.46 10.54
N GLY A 114 18.26 0.26 10.63
CA GLY A 114 19.01 -0.97 10.84
C GLY A 114 18.32 -2.23 10.31
N VAL A 115 19.11 -3.29 10.29
CA VAL A 115 18.73 -4.62 9.81
C VAL A 115 18.80 -5.60 10.99
N ARG A 116 17.79 -6.44 11.17
CA ARG A 116 17.65 -7.36 12.32
C ARG A 116 17.19 -8.74 11.87
N LYS A 117 17.53 -9.77 12.64
CA LYS A 117 16.91 -11.09 12.47
C LYS A 117 15.52 -11.04 13.09
N LYS A 118 14.50 -11.53 12.38
CA LYS A 118 13.10 -11.49 12.84
C LYS A 118 12.91 -12.06 14.25
N GLY A 119 13.56 -13.18 14.54
CA GLY A 119 13.48 -13.86 15.83
C GLY A 119 14.27 -13.21 16.99
N THR A 120 14.83 -12.01 16.80
CA THR A 120 15.60 -11.28 17.84
C THR A 120 14.97 -9.92 18.19
N ILE A 121 13.71 -9.69 17.81
CA ILE A 121 13.02 -8.41 17.95
C ILE A 121 11.89 -8.59 18.98
N ALA A 122 11.82 -7.73 19.99
CA ALA A 122 10.71 -7.74 20.95
C ALA A 122 9.46 -7.00 20.45
N GLY A 123 9.64 -6.16 19.42
CA GLY A 123 8.57 -5.50 18.67
C GLY A 123 7.93 -6.40 17.60
N SER A 124 6.72 -6.02 17.22
CA SER A 124 5.84 -6.69 16.27
C SER A 124 6.07 -6.15 14.87
N VAL A 125 6.63 -7.00 14.02
CA VAL A 125 6.98 -6.70 12.65
C VAL A 125 6.48 -7.80 11.73
N SER A 126 5.64 -7.43 10.77
CA SER A 126 5.24 -8.33 9.68
C SER A 126 6.00 -7.95 8.42
N THR A 127 6.59 -8.93 7.72
CA THR A 127 7.35 -8.66 6.49
C THR A 127 6.75 -9.43 5.32
N VAL A 128 6.51 -8.71 4.23
CA VAL A 128 6.09 -9.24 2.93
C VAL A 128 7.29 -9.12 1.98
N LYS A 129 7.73 -10.23 1.41
CA LYS A 129 8.90 -10.28 0.51
C LYS A 129 8.53 -10.09 -0.95
N ALA A 130 9.52 -9.74 -1.76
CA ALA A 130 9.40 -9.54 -3.21
C ALA A 130 8.63 -10.66 -3.91
N GLU A 131 8.84 -11.94 -3.55
CA GLU A 131 8.19 -13.05 -4.24
C GLU A 131 6.67 -13.00 -4.16
N LYS A 132 6.11 -12.47 -3.07
CA LYS A 132 4.66 -12.29 -2.90
C LYS A 132 4.11 -11.09 -3.66
N MET A 133 4.94 -10.08 -3.91
CA MET A 133 4.55 -8.85 -4.61
C MET A 133 4.70 -8.98 -6.13
N GLU A 134 5.78 -9.61 -6.59
CA GLU A 134 6.03 -9.89 -8.01
C GLU A 134 4.97 -10.82 -8.63
N ASP A 135 4.38 -11.67 -7.80
CA ASP A 135 3.31 -12.57 -8.21
C ASP A 135 1.94 -11.86 -8.25
N VAL A 136 1.82 -10.53 -8.15
CA VAL A 136 0.55 -9.79 -8.25
C VAL A 136 0.65 -8.71 -9.34
N PRO A 137 -0.27 -8.68 -10.32
CA PRO A 137 -0.23 -7.70 -11.40
C PRO A 137 -0.97 -6.46 -10.91
N ALA A 138 -0.26 -5.54 -10.29
CA ALA A 138 -0.83 -4.28 -9.81
C ALA A 138 -0.04 -3.10 -10.36
N PRO A 139 -0.70 -1.95 -10.63
CA PRO A 139 0.00 -0.72 -11.02
C PRO A 139 1.00 -0.29 -9.94
N SER A 140 0.73 -0.64 -8.69
CA SER A 140 1.49 -0.26 -7.51
C SER A 140 1.54 -1.37 -6.45
N PHE A 141 2.53 -1.28 -5.55
CA PHE A 141 2.82 -2.32 -4.57
C PHE A 141 1.77 -2.41 -3.45
N ASP A 142 1.06 -1.32 -3.18
CA ASP A 142 0.11 -1.21 -2.08
C ASP A 142 -1.06 -2.17 -2.26
N GLN A 143 -1.59 -2.28 -3.48
CA GLN A 143 -2.67 -3.22 -3.78
C GLN A 143 -2.23 -4.67 -3.61
N ALA A 144 -0.94 -4.98 -3.80
CA ALA A 144 -0.38 -6.32 -3.63
C ALA A 144 -0.25 -6.75 -2.15
N LEU A 145 -0.27 -5.81 -1.20
CA LEU A 145 -0.15 -6.09 0.23
C LEU A 145 -1.45 -6.57 0.89
N GLN A 146 -2.57 -6.49 0.18
CA GLN A 146 -3.88 -6.79 0.74
C GLN A 146 -4.00 -8.25 1.19
N GLY A 147 -4.35 -8.43 2.47
CA GLY A 147 -4.48 -9.75 3.09
C GLY A 147 -3.16 -10.49 3.31
N GLN A 148 -2.00 -9.86 3.05
CA GLN A 148 -0.67 -10.47 3.22
C GLN A 148 -0.10 -10.35 4.64
N ALA A 149 -0.55 -9.35 5.41
CA ALA A 149 -0.04 -9.07 6.76
C ALA A 149 -1.19 -8.97 7.78
N PRO A 150 -1.11 -9.67 8.94
CA PRO A 150 -2.07 -9.51 10.02
C PRO A 150 -2.04 -8.10 10.60
N GLY A 151 -3.19 -7.59 11.02
CA GLY A 151 -3.33 -6.27 11.63
C GLY A 151 -3.24 -5.10 10.66
N LEU A 152 -2.98 -5.37 9.38
CA LEU A 152 -2.94 -4.38 8.31
C LEU A 152 -4.18 -4.50 7.42
N MET A 153 -5.05 -3.50 7.47
CA MET A 153 -6.13 -3.32 6.52
C MET A 153 -5.59 -2.56 5.31
N VAL A 154 -5.78 -3.11 4.11
CA VAL A 154 -5.57 -2.41 2.84
C VAL A 154 -6.86 -2.52 2.06
N LEU A 155 -7.46 -1.38 1.71
CA LEU A 155 -8.69 -1.31 0.92
C LEU A 155 -8.46 -0.34 -0.23
N SER A 156 -8.81 -0.77 -1.44
CA SER A 156 -8.80 0.11 -2.61
C SER A 156 -10.16 0.80 -2.72
N ASP A 157 -10.16 2.12 -2.62
CA ASP A 157 -11.38 2.94 -2.71
C ASP A 157 -11.99 3.02 -4.12
N SER A 158 -11.25 2.57 -5.11
CA SER A 158 -11.58 2.72 -6.52
C SER A 158 -10.78 1.72 -7.36
N GLY A 159 -11.37 1.22 -8.43
CA GLY A 159 -10.69 0.43 -9.47
C GLY A 159 -9.90 1.26 -10.50
N GLU A 160 -9.90 2.58 -10.35
CA GLU A 160 -9.13 3.52 -11.17
C GLU A 160 -7.61 3.22 -11.05
N PRO A 161 -6.90 2.89 -12.16
CA PRO A 161 -5.48 2.50 -12.13
C PRO A 161 -4.56 3.48 -11.40
N SER A 162 -4.91 4.76 -11.39
CA SER A 162 -4.12 5.85 -10.82
C SER A 162 -4.40 6.18 -9.35
N LYS A 163 -5.35 5.50 -8.67
CA LYS A 163 -5.67 5.74 -7.26
C LYS A 163 -4.94 4.76 -6.33
N ALA A 164 -4.32 5.30 -5.27
CA ALA A 164 -3.64 4.50 -4.24
C ALA A 164 -4.65 3.87 -3.27
N ALA A 165 -4.29 2.73 -2.69
CA ALA A 165 -5.07 2.07 -1.65
C ALA A 165 -4.89 2.74 -0.28
N THR A 166 -5.92 2.64 0.56
CA THR A 166 -5.94 3.18 1.92
C THR A 166 -5.44 2.14 2.92
N PHE A 167 -4.57 2.56 3.85
CA PHE A 167 -3.94 1.70 4.86
C PHE A 167 -4.44 2.02 6.26
N ARG A 168 -4.77 0.99 7.04
CA ARG A 168 -4.99 1.10 8.50
C ARG A 168 -4.25 0.00 9.24
N ILE A 169 -3.46 0.35 10.24
CA ILE A 169 -2.80 -0.61 11.13
C ILE A 169 -3.49 -0.60 12.47
N ARG A 170 -4.08 -1.73 12.87
CA ARG A 170 -4.81 -1.91 14.15
C ARG A 170 -5.97 -0.93 14.32
N GLY A 171 -6.69 -0.69 13.23
CA GLY A 171 -7.85 0.21 13.17
C GLY A 171 -7.51 1.70 13.17
N THR A 172 -8.55 2.52 13.22
CA THR A 172 -8.44 3.99 13.20
C THR A 172 -8.05 4.53 14.57
N ASN A 173 -6.95 5.30 14.64
CA ASN A 173 -6.39 5.84 15.91
C ASN A 173 -6.70 7.32 16.17
N SER A 174 -7.30 8.01 15.19
CA SER A 174 -7.75 9.41 15.32
C SER A 174 -9.18 9.65 14.81
N ILE A 175 -9.83 10.72 15.27
CA ILE A 175 -11.14 11.18 14.78
C ILE A 175 -10.95 12.08 13.56
N ASN A 176 -10.20 13.19 13.70
CA ASN A 176 -10.01 14.20 12.65
C ASN A 176 -8.59 14.27 12.07
N SER A 177 -7.54 14.06 12.89
CA SER A 177 -6.16 14.09 12.39
C SER A 177 -5.86 12.89 11.47
N GLY A 178 -4.77 12.98 10.72
CA GLY A 178 -4.39 11.97 9.73
C GLY A 178 -4.31 10.55 10.31
N LYS A 179 -4.84 9.59 9.56
CA LYS A 179 -5.06 8.18 9.97
C LYS A 179 -4.17 7.19 9.24
N ASP A 180 -3.47 7.64 8.20
CA ASP A 180 -2.55 6.81 7.43
C ASP A 180 -1.27 6.52 8.22
N PRO A 181 -0.66 5.33 8.03
CA PRO A 181 0.65 5.04 8.60
C PRO A 181 1.74 5.88 7.93
N LEU A 182 2.90 5.97 8.57
CA LEU A 182 4.08 6.57 7.96
C LEU A 182 4.70 5.60 6.94
N PHE A 183 4.87 6.04 5.71
CA PHE A 183 5.52 5.24 4.66
C PHE A 183 6.97 5.67 4.51
N ILE A 184 7.89 4.71 4.57
CA ILE A 184 9.34 4.96 4.50
C ILE A 184 9.92 4.15 3.34
N LEU A 185 10.44 4.82 2.30
CA LEU A 185 11.17 4.18 1.20
C LEU A 185 12.67 4.40 1.37
N ASP A 186 13.42 3.32 1.60
CA ASP A 186 14.88 3.36 1.80
C ASP A 186 15.37 4.37 2.87
N GLY A 187 14.53 4.64 3.86
CA GLY A 187 14.82 5.56 4.96
C GLY A 187 14.25 6.98 4.79
N VAL A 188 13.54 7.27 3.70
CA VAL A 188 12.89 8.57 3.44
C VAL A 188 11.38 8.46 3.57
N ALA A 189 10.75 9.42 4.23
CA ALA A 189 9.29 9.50 4.29
C ALA A 189 8.72 9.86 2.90
N ILE A 190 7.72 9.09 2.45
CA ILE A 190 7.02 9.33 1.18
C ILE A 190 5.50 9.42 1.40
N SER A 191 4.80 10.04 0.46
CA SER A 191 3.34 10.13 0.46
C SER A 191 2.71 8.91 -0.21
N SER A 192 1.48 8.54 0.18
CA SER A 192 0.68 7.54 -0.53
C SER A 192 0.40 7.93 -1.99
N SER A 193 0.32 9.23 -2.27
CA SER A 193 0.19 9.76 -3.65
C SER A 193 1.43 9.50 -4.54
N ASP A 194 2.51 8.98 -3.99
CA ASP A 194 3.72 8.60 -4.73
C ASP A 194 3.78 7.10 -5.04
N PHE A 195 2.88 6.26 -4.52
CA PHE A 195 2.99 4.80 -4.69
C PHE A 195 2.96 4.36 -6.14
N ASN A 196 2.11 4.98 -6.95
CA ASN A 196 2.01 4.70 -8.37
C ASN A 196 3.28 5.07 -9.14
N THR A 197 4.16 5.90 -8.59
CA THR A 197 5.45 6.22 -9.22
C THR A 197 6.50 5.12 -9.04
N ILE A 198 6.28 4.17 -8.11
CA ILE A 198 7.26 3.15 -7.72
C ILE A 198 6.93 1.81 -8.41
N SER A 199 7.90 1.22 -9.13
CA SER A 199 7.73 -0.13 -9.66
C SER A 199 7.70 -1.18 -8.54
N PRO A 200 6.68 -2.04 -8.46
CA PRO A 200 6.64 -3.12 -7.47
C PRO A 200 7.81 -4.09 -7.57
N ASN A 201 8.35 -4.30 -8.78
CA ASN A 201 9.47 -5.21 -9.01
C ASN A 201 10.82 -4.66 -8.51
N ASP A 202 10.93 -3.36 -8.23
CA ASP A 202 12.12 -2.77 -7.62
C ASP A 202 12.18 -3.01 -6.10
N ILE A 203 11.11 -3.56 -5.51
CA ILE A 203 10.96 -3.77 -4.07
C ILE A 203 11.54 -5.13 -3.67
N GLU A 204 12.41 -5.13 -2.66
CA GLU A 204 12.95 -6.34 -2.03
C GLU A 204 12.01 -6.86 -0.95
N SER A 205 11.51 -5.94 -0.11
CA SER A 205 10.60 -6.28 0.99
C SER A 205 9.82 -5.06 1.50
N ILE A 206 8.68 -5.34 2.12
CA ILE A 206 7.87 -4.37 2.85
C ILE A 206 7.70 -4.88 4.28
N SER A 207 8.12 -4.09 5.25
CA SER A 207 8.00 -4.39 6.68
C SER A 207 6.98 -3.46 7.33
N VAL A 208 5.96 -4.05 7.95
CA VAL A 208 4.88 -3.36 8.66
C VAL A 208 5.18 -3.39 10.15
N LEU A 209 5.46 -2.23 10.72
CA LEU A 209 5.77 -2.01 12.14
C LEU A 209 4.49 -1.60 12.86
N LYS A 210 4.03 -2.44 13.79
CA LYS A 210 2.66 -2.35 14.36
C LYS A 210 2.61 -1.89 15.82
N ASP A 211 3.74 -1.82 16.51
CA ASP A 211 3.78 -1.58 17.95
C ASP A 211 4.83 -0.56 18.41
N ALA A 212 4.85 -0.27 19.71
CA ALA A 212 5.67 0.80 20.27
C ALA A 212 7.18 0.54 20.13
N SER A 213 7.66 -0.68 20.38
CA SER A 213 9.11 -0.99 20.27
C SER A 213 9.63 -0.87 18.83
N SER A 214 8.80 -1.24 17.84
CA SER A 214 9.18 -1.15 16.42
C SER A 214 9.03 0.26 15.83
N THR A 215 8.06 1.05 16.29
CA THR A 215 7.69 2.34 15.69
C THR A 215 8.28 3.57 16.37
N SER A 216 8.61 3.50 17.67
CA SER A 216 9.02 4.66 18.49
C SER A 216 10.23 5.43 17.95
N ILE A 217 11.12 4.76 17.23
CA ILE A 217 12.31 5.36 16.63
C ILE A 217 11.97 6.31 15.47
N TYR A 218 10.80 6.14 14.84
CA TYR A 218 10.21 7.07 13.87
C TYR A 218 9.34 8.15 14.54
N GLY A 219 9.11 8.02 15.85
CA GLY A 219 8.58 9.08 16.69
C GLY A 219 7.15 9.48 16.38
N ALA A 220 6.95 10.79 16.26
CA ALA A 220 5.66 11.44 16.33
C ALA A 220 4.78 11.33 15.08
N ARG A 221 5.22 10.59 14.06
CA ARG A 221 4.41 10.21 12.89
C ARG A 221 4.07 8.72 12.88
N ALA A 222 4.45 8.00 13.93
CA ALA A 222 4.40 6.54 13.95
C ALA A 222 3.23 5.97 14.78
N SER A 223 2.33 6.83 15.31
CA SER A 223 1.13 6.42 16.07
C SER A 223 0.18 5.52 15.26
N ASN A 224 0.08 5.76 13.96
CA ASN A 224 -0.69 4.94 13.02
C ASN A 224 0.09 3.72 12.50
N GLY A 225 1.30 3.46 13.02
CA GLY A 225 2.21 2.43 12.52
C GLY A 225 3.10 2.95 11.39
N VAL A 226 4.06 2.11 10.96
CA VAL A 226 5.03 2.46 9.90
C VAL A 226 5.13 1.33 8.90
N VAL A 227 5.15 1.67 7.61
CA VAL A 227 5.37 0.73 6.51
C VAL A 227 6.72 1.06 5.87
N VAL A 228 7.69 0.18 6.06
CA VAL A 228 9.07 0.34 5.58
C VAL A 228 9.25 -0.47 4.29
N ILE A 229 9.47 0.24 3.19
CA ILE A 229 9.69 -0.29 1.85
C ILE A 229 11.20 -0.26 1.59
N THR A 230 11.76 -1.44 1.30
CA THR A 230 13.18 -1.61 0.98
C THR A 230 13.33 -1.98 -0.48
N SER A 231 14.13 -1.23 -1.23
CA SER A 231 14.40 -1.55 -2.63
C SER A 231 15.52 -2.57 -2.79
N LYS A 232 15.52 -3.26 -3.94
CA LYS A 232 16.51 -4.26 -4.33
C LYS A 232 17.92 -3.68 -4.39
N ARG A 233 18.90 -4.48 -3.99
CA ARG A 233 20.33 -4.12 -4.02
C ARG A 233 21.16 -5.24 -4.61
N GLY A 234 22.30 -4.89 -5.20
CA GLY A 234 23.29 -5.86 -5.65
C GLY A 234 23.86 -6.67 -4.49
N ARG A 235 24.12 -7.96 -4.71
CA ARG A 235 24.76 -8.84 -3.72
C ARG A 235 26.25 -8.95 -4.00
N MET A 236 27.05 -8.96 -2.94
CA MET A 236 28.51 -8.97 -3.04
C MET A 236 29.00 -10.30 -3.61
N GLY A 237 29.85 -10.24 -4.64
CA GLY A 237 30.48 -11.42 -5.24
C GLY A 237 29.57 -12.20 -6.21
N GLU A 238 28.37 -11.70 -6.51
CA GLU A 238 27.52 -12.25 -7.55
C GLU A 238 27.89 -11.65 -8.92
N ALA A 239 27.99 -12.51 -9.93
CA ALA A 239 28.10 -12.08 -11.32
C ALA A 239 26.89 -11.22 -11.69
N ALA A 240 27.08 -10.31 -12.66
CA ALA A 240 26.00 -9.49 -13.15
C ALA A 240 24.86 -10.38 -13.68
N LYS A 241 23.69 -10.28 -13.05
CA LYS A 241 22.45 -10.91 -13.49
C LYS A 241 21.62 -9.85 -14.19
N VAL A 242 21.25 -10.12 -15.43
CA VAL A 242 20.30 -9.31 -16.18
C VAL A 242 18.97 -10.02 -16.14
N THR A 243 17.90 -9.34 -15.76
CA THR A 243 16.54 -9.89 -15.75
C THR A 243 15.64 -9.02 -16.59
N PHE A 244 14.98 -9.64 -17.58
CA PHE A 244 13.93 -9.02 -18.37
C PHE A 244 12.58 -9.63 -17.98
N ARG A 245 11.61 -8.77 -17.69
CA ARG A 245 10.24 -9.15 -17.38
C ARG A 245 9.30 -8.45 -18.33
N THR A 246 8.31 -9.18 -18.80
CA THR A 246 7.21 -8.62 -19.57
C THR A 246 5.91 -9.27 -19.14
N GLN A 247 4.84 -8.48 -19.14
CA GLN A 247 3.50 -8.91 -18.85
C GLN A 247 2.54 -8.18 -19.76
N LEU A 248 1.66 -8.93 -20.40
CA LEU A 248 0.61 -8.42 -21.28
C LEU A 248 -0.73 -8.96 -20.80
N GLY A 249 -1.77 -8.15 -20.89
CA GLY A 249 -3.08 -8.56 -20.42
C GLY A 249 -4.18 -7.58 -20.80
N PHE A 250 -5.33 -7.82 -20.20
CA PHE A 250 -6.47 -6.92 -20.31
C PHE A 250 -7.29 -6.94 -19.01
N SER A 251 -7.99 -5.84 -18.79
CA SER A 251 -8.90 -5.61 -17.68
C SER A 251 -10.34 -5.58 -18.19
N GLN A 252 -11.26 -6.06 -17.37
CA GLN A 252 -12.70 -6.04 -17.62
C GLN A 252 -13.46 -5.78 -16.33
N LEU A 253 -14.76 -5.46 -16.43
CA LEU A 253 -15.59 -5.20 -15.26
C LEU A 253 -15.70 -6.46 -14.36
N ALA A 254 -15.52 -6.27 -13.03
CA ALA A 254 -15.49 -7.40 -12.10
C ALA A 254 -16.86 -7.95 -11.69
N SER A 255 -17.95 -7.25 -11.92
CA SER A 255 -19.30 -7.81 -11.85
C SER A 255 -20.19 -7.10 -12.85
N LYS A 256 -21.04 -7.87 -13.54
CA LYS A 256 -22.08 -7.34 -14.43
C LYS A 256 -23.48 -7.45 -13.80
N ASP A 257 -23.54 -7.63 -12.49
CA ASP A 257 -24.79 -7.59 -11.73
C ASP A 257 -25.32 -6.15 -11.75
N TRP A 258 -26.02 -5.85 -12.84
CA TRP A 258 -26.55 -4.54 -13.19
C TRP A 258 -28.08 -4.63 -13.18
N ASP A 259 -28.66 -4.23 -12.06
CA ASP A 259 -30.11 -4.31 -11.82
C ASP A 259 -30.84 -3.04 -12.28
N GLN A 260 -30.78 -2.72 -13.57
CA GLN A 260 -31.51 -1.58 -14.15
C GLN A 260 -32.55 -2.04 -15.17
N MET A 261 -33.67 -1.31 -15.27
CA MET A 261 -34.69 -1.60 -16.29
C MET A 261 -34.12 -1.44 -17.70
N ASN A 262 -34.43 -2.41 -18.57
CA ASN A 262 -34.31 -2.22 -20.01
C ASN A 262 -35.45 -1.34 -20.55
N THR A 263 -35.47 -1.08 -21.86
CA THR A 263 -36.47 -0.19 -22.47
C THR A 263 -37.91 -0.67 -22.29
N ASP A 264 -38.19 -1.95 -22.51
CA ASP A 264 -39.55 -2.48 -22.40
C ASP A 264 -40.04 -2.43 -20.95
N GLU A 265 -39.17 -2.80 -20.00
CA GLU A 265 -39.41 -2.71 -18.56
C GLU A 265 -39.65 -1.26 -18.13
N ARG A 266 -38.83 -0.32 -18.62
CA ARG A 266 -38.97 1.10 -18.29
C ARG A 266 -40.28 1.66 -18.82
N ILE A 267 -40.65 1.37 -20.07
CA ILE A 267 -41.93 1.79 -20.67
C ILE A 267 -43.10 1.19 -19.90
N GLN A 268 -43.03 -0.10 -19.52
CA GLN A 268 -44.06 -0.72 -18.70
C GLN A 268 -44.21 0.01 -17.36
N PHE A 269 -43.09 0.27 -16.68
CA PHE A 269 -43.10 1.00 -15.40
C PHE A 269 -43.74 2.38 -15.56
N GLU A 270 -43.39 3.15 -16.59
CA GLU A 270 -43.98 4.47 -16.85
C GLU A 270 -45.50 4.42 -17.02
N LYS A 271 -46.00 3.45 -17.81
CA LYS A 271 -47.43 3.25 -17.99
C LYS A 271 -48.13 2.89 -16.67
N GLU A 272 -47.52 2.02 -15.87
CA GLU A 272 -48.09 1.60 -14.59
C GLU A 272 -48.16 2.74 -13.56
N VAL A 273 -47.23 3.70 -13.61
CA VAL A 273 -47.16 4.82 -12.65
C VAL A 273 -47.67 6.16 -13.20
N GLY A 274 -48.18 6.18 -14.44
CA GLY A 274 -48.80 7.37 -15.06
C GLY A 274 -47.81 8.41 -15.59
N LEU A 275 -46.61 7.99 -16.02
CA LEU A 275 -45.59 8.82 -16.67
C LEU A 275 -45.67 8.77 -18.21
N ASP A 276 -46.78 8.29 -18.76
CA ASP A 276 -47.02 8.03 -20.18
C ASP A 276 -47.43 9.26 -21.00
N LYS A 277 -47.81 10.35 -20.33
CA LYS A 277 -48.33 11.55 -20.99
C LYS A 277 -47.29 12.19 -21.92
N GLY A 278 -47.58 12.18 -23.22
CA GLY A 278 -46.76 12.83 -24.25
C GLY A 278 -45.60 11.97 -24.77
N GLN A 279 -45.51 10.69 -24.38
CA GLN A 279 -44.48 9.76 -24.84
C GLN A 279 -44.93 9.01 -26.10
N ASP A 280 -44.03 8.88 -27.08
CA ASP A 280 -44.22 8.02 -28.26
C ASP A 280 -43.50 6.69 -28.03
N TYR A 281 -44.20 5.75 -27.38
CA TYR A 281 -43.61 4.47 -27.02
C TYR A 281 -43.35 3.53 -28.19
N GLU A 282 -44.04 3.70 -29.33
CA GLU A 282 -43.74 2.92 -30.54
C GLU A 282 -42.37 3.31 -31.11
N LYS A 283 -41.96 4.57 -30.94
CA LYS A 283 -40.64 5.04 -31.33
C LYS A 283 -39.57 4.68 -30.29
N LEU A 284 -39.85 4.89 -29.01
CA LEU A 284 -38.88 4.64 -27.94
C LEU A 284 -38.52 3.16 -27.81
N SER A 285 -39.50 2.24 -27.98
CA SER A 285 -39.27 0.79 -27.87
C SER A 285 -38.30 0.22 -28.92
N LYS A 286 -37.96 0.99 -29.96
CA LYS A 286 -36.99 0.59 -31.00
C LYS A 286 -35.53 0.76 -30.56
N THR A 287 -35.29 1.46 -29.45
CA THR A 287 -33.94 1.73 -28.94
C THR A 287 -33.78 1.08 -27.58
N ASN A 288 -32.76 0.25 -27.40
CA ASN A 288 -32.43 -0.34 -26.10
C ASN A 288 -30.91 -0.35 -25.90
N ILE A 289 -30.43 0.60 -25.11
CA ILE A 289 -29.03 0.85 -24.79
C ILE A 289 -28.76 0.31 -23.39
N ASN A 290 -27.80 -0.61 -23.32
CA ASN A 290 -27.15 -0.95 -22.08
C ASN A 290 -26.03 0.07 -21.83
N TRP A 291 -26.26 1.02 -20.93
CA TRP A 291 -25.29 2.07 -20.61
C TRP A 291 -24.04 1.53 -19.91
N LEU A 292 -24.13 0.37 -19.23
CA LEU A 292 -22.97 -0.30 -18.67
C LEU A 292 -21.93 -0.61 -19.75
N ASP A 293 -22.38 -1.18 -20.88
CA ASP A 293 -21.52 -1.55 -22.02
C ASP A 293 -21.04 -0.33 -22.83
N LYS A 294 -21.57 0.87 -22.56
CA LYS A 294 -21.13 2.12 -23.21
C LYS A 294 -20.09 2.88 -22.40
N VAL A 295 -20.13 2.72 -21.09
CA VAL A 295 -19.24 3.39 -20.14
C VAL A 295 -18.01 2.53 -19.86
N TYR A 296 -18.21 1.21 -19.76
CA TYR A 296 -17.15 0.26 -19.43
C TYR A 296 -16.67 -0.55 -20.64
N ASN A 297 -15.35 -0.73 -20.72
CA ASN A 297 -14.62 -1.57 -21.66
C ASN A 297 -14.31 -2.93 -21.00
N ASP A 298 -14.71 -4.01 -21.66
CA ASP A 298 -14.42 -5.39 -21.23
C ASP A 298 -13.06 -5.91 -21.72
N THR A 299 -12.30 -5.10 -22.45
CA THR A 299 -11.00 -5.47 -23.03
C THR A 299 -10.01 -4.31 -22.93
N ALA A 300 -9.92 -3.66 -21.77
CA ALA A 300 -8.99 -2.56 -21.56
C ALA A 300 -7.55 -3.10 -21.48
N PRO A 301 -6.65 -2.81 -22.44
CA PRO A 301 -5.31 -3.39 -22.50
C PRO A 301 -4.43 -3.00 -21.30
N LEU A 302 -3.52 -3.91 -20.97
CA LEU A 302 -2.48 -3.72 -19.95
C LEU A 302 -1.15 -4.26 -20.47
N GLN A 303 -0.09 -3.47 -20.31
CA GLN A 303 1.27 -3.85 -20.69
C GLN A 303 2.30 -3.36 -19.67
N ASN A 304 3.28 -4.22 -19.39
CA ASN A 304 4.37 -3.91 -18.48
C ASN A 304 5.67 -4.52 -19.03
N TYR A 305 6.74 -3.72 -19.04
CA TYR A 305 8.08 -4.13 -19.44
C TYR A 305 9.09 -3.64 -18.43
N GLU A 306 10.02 -4.52 -18.06
CA GLU A 306 11.08 -4.18 -17.13
C GLU A 306 12.39 -4.85 -17.50
N LEU A 307 13.46 -4.08 -17.37
CA LEU A 307 14.83 -4.55 -17.46
C LEU A 307 15.57 -4.15 -16.19
N SER A 308 16.16 -5.13 -15.50
CA SER A 308 17.01 -4.88 -14.33
C SER A 308 18.35 -5.58 -14.46
N VAL A 309 19.37 -4.94 -13.91
CA VAL A 309 20.74 -5.47 -13.82
C VAL A 309 21.20 -5.34 -12.38
N ASN A 310 21.56 -6.46 -11.77
CA ASN A 310 22.06 -6.49 -10.41
C ASN A 310 23.35 -7.31 -10.33
N GLY A 311 24.30 -6.87 -9.52
CA GLY A 311 25.56 -7.56 -9.35
C GLY A 311 26.44 -6.89 -8.30
N GLY A 312 27.58 -7.51 -8.01
CA GLY A 312 28.52 -6.93 -7.06
C GLY A 312 29.91 -7.55 -7.10
N THR A 313 30.91 -6.70 -6.96
CA THR A 313 32.30 -7.09 -6.65
C THR A 313 32.55 -6.95 -5.15
N GLU A 314 33.74 -7.27 -4.66
CA GLU A 314 34.09 -7.05 -3.24
C GLU A 314 33.95 -5.58 -2.79
N LYS A 315 34.06 -4.63 -3.72
CA LYS A 315 34.11 -3.18 -3.45
C LYS A 315 32.88 -2.41 -3.93
N LEU A 316 32.06 -2.98 -4.81
CA LEU A 316 30.96 -2.27 -5.46
C LEU A 316 29.76 -3.20 -5.58
N ASN A 317 28.62 -2.80 -5.03
CA ASN A 317 27.33 -3.45 -5.24
C ASN A 317 26.44 -2.49 -6.04
N TYR A 318 25.69 -3.00 -7.01
CA TYR A 318 24.79 -2.16 -7.80
C TYR A 318 23.51 -2.90 -8.20
N TYR A 319 22.44 -2.14 -8.31
CA TYR A 319 21.16 -2.51 -8.90
C TYR A 319 20.69 -1.34 -9.76
N VAL A 320 20.39 -1.60 -11.03
CA VAL A 320 19.88 -0.60 -11.97
C VAL A 320 18.66 -1.21 -12.67
N SER A 321 17.56 -0.46 -12.76
CA SER A 321 16.37 -0.90 -13.47
C SER A 321 15.74 0.22 -14.30
N GLY A 322 15.04 -0.19 -15.35
CA GLY A 322 14.14 0.65 -16.14
C GLY A 322 12.82 -0.09 -16.34
N SER A 323 11.71 0.62 -16.20
CA SER A 323 10.36 0.07 -16.31
C SER A 323 9.44 0.96 -17.15
N TYR A 324 8.52 0.32 -17.86
CA TYR A 324 7.44 0.93 -18.61
C TYR A 324 6.15 0.20 -18.26
N TYR A 325 5.14 0.93 -17.79
CA TYR A 325 3.83 0.40 -17.45
C TYR A 325 2.77 1.27 -18.12
N ASP A 326 1.80 0.63 -18.77
CA ASP A 326 0.70 1.30 -19.45
C ASP A 326 -0.57 0.45 -19.29
N GLN A 327 -1.63 1.09 -18.85
CA GLN A 327 -2.92 0.47 -18.56
C GLN A 327 -4.06 1.40 -18.91
N ASP A 328 -4.93 0.93 -19.80
CA ASP A 328 -6.23 1.54 -20.00
C ASP A 328 -7.15 1.19 -18.82
N GLY A 329 -7.87 2.18 -18.32
CA GLY A 329 -8.97 1.96 -17.39
C GLY A 329 -10.13 1.24 -18.07
N ILE A 330 -10.94 0.55 -17.27
CA ILE A 330 -12.18 -0.03 -17.78
C ILE A 330 -13.24 1.04 -18.05
N ALA A 331 -13.24 2.20 -17.38
CA ALA A 331 -14.17 3.28 -17.67
C ALA A 331 -13.63 4.25 -18.74
N VAL A 332 -14.51 4.82 -19.56
CA VAL A 332 -14.15 5.88 -20.53
C VAL A 332 -13.43 7.06 -19.85
N GLY A 333 -12.35 7.53 -20.46
CA GLY A 333 -11.57 8.68 -19.99
C GLY A 333 -10.54 8.35 -18.91
N SER A 334 -10.29 7.07 -18.64
CA SER A 334 -9.32 6.58 -17.65
C SER A 334 -8.13 5.93 -18.33
N THR A 335 -6.94 6.49 -18.16
CA THR A 335 -5.66 5.94 -18.67
C THR A 335 -4.54 6.21 -17.67
N PHE A 336 -3.57 5.28 -17.59
CA PHE A 336 -2.42 5.41 -16.72
C PHE A 336 -1.14 4.90 -17.38
N GLU A 337 -0.18 5.80 -17.58
CA GLU A 337 1.15 5.49 -18.11
C GLU A 337 2.24 5.88 -17.11
N ARG A 338 3.26 5.03 -16.98
CA ARG A 338 4.44 5.28 -16.14
C ARG A 338 5.72 4.81 -16.81
N VAL A 339 6.73 5.67 -16.75
CA VAL A 339 8.13 5.34 -17.06
C VAL A 339 8.97 5.53 -15.81
N GLY A 340 9.68 4.49 -15.38
CA GLY A 340 10.48 4.50 -14.15
C GLY A 340 11.93 4.11 -14.39
N PHE A 341 12.84 4.76 -13.67
CA PHE A 341 14.26 4.42 -13.63
C PHE A 341 14.75 4.35 -12.20
N ARG A 342 15.56 3.33 -11.89
CA ARG A 342 16.15 3.16 -10.56
C ARG A 342 17.64 2.87 -10.63
N ALA A 343 18.39 3.46 -9.71
CA ALA A 343 19.80 3.17 -9.48
C ALA A 343 20.11 3.12 -7.99
N ASN A 344 20.51 1.95 -7.51
CA ASN A 344 21.04 1.74 -6.17
C ASN A 344 22.49 1.30 -6.28
N VAL A 345 23.41 2.10 -5.75
CA VAL A 345 24.85 1.84 -5.86
C VAL A 345 25.49 2.00 -4.48
N GLU A 346 26.28 1.02 -4.06
CA GLU A 346 27.04 1.05 -2.82
C GLU A 346 28.51 0.72 -3.11
N ALA A 347 29.42 1.62 -2.73
CA ALA A 347 30.84 1.47 -2.92
C ALA A 347 31.57 1.46 -1.56
N LYS A 348 32.35 0.41 -1.31
CA LYS A 348 33.33 0.35 -0.21
C LYS A 348 34.61 1.04 -0.65
N ALA A 349 34.61 2.37 -0.55
CA ALA A 349 35.77 3.20 -0.90
C ALA A 349 37.02 2.85 -0.06
N ASN A 350 36.83 2.45 1.19
CA ASN A 350 37.88 1.92 2.07
C ASN A 350 37.28 0.93 3.09
N LYS A 351 38.12 0.22 3.86
CA LYS A 351 37.66 -0.66 4.96
C LYS A 351 36.85 0.08 6.02
N TRP A 352 37.09 1.38 6.18
CA TRP A 352 36.41 2.25 7.13
C TRP A 352 35.38 3.18 6.48
N LEU A 353 35.27 3.22 5.14
CA LEU A 353 34.38 4.15 4.42
C LEU A 353 33.56 3.41 3.37
N LYS A 354 32.25 3.51 3.53
CA LYS A 354 31.25 3.05 2.57
C LYS A 354 30.41 4.25 2.14
N ILE A 355 30.21 4.43 0.86
CA ILE A 355 29.35 5.46 0.29
C ILE A 355 28.29 4.80 -0.57
N GLY A 356 27.12 5.39 -0.67
CA GLY A 356 26.11 4.88 -1.57
C GLY A 356 25.05 5.89 -1.94
N THR A 357 24.29 5.54 -2.98
CA THR A 357 23.13 6.27 -3.43
C THR A 357 21.98 5.31 -3.71
N ASN A 358 20.77 5.75 -3.36
CA ASN A 358 19.52 5.13 -3.76
C ASN A 358 18.71 6.21 -4.49
N SER A 359 18.65 6.12 -5.81
CA SER A 359 18.00 7.13 -6.66
C SER A 359 16.90 6.49 -7.51
N MET A 360 15.78 7.20 -7.62
CA MET A 360 14.61 6.84 -8.39
C MET A 360 14.12 8.06 -9.14
N PHE A 361 13.78 7.89 -10.41
CA PHE A 361 13.09 8.88 -11.22
C PHE A 361 11.87 8.22 -11.86
N ALA A 362 10.75 8.93 -11.89
CA ALA A 362 9.53 8.47 -12.56
C ALA A 362 8.83 9.62 -13.29
N TYR A 363 8.32 9.31 -14.47
CA TYR A 363 7.33 10.10 -15.20
C TYR A 363 6.01 9.33 -15.17
N GLN A 364 4.91 10.03 -14.90
CA GLN A 364 3.57 9.47 -15.06
C GLN A 364 2.66 10.45 -15.82
N GLU A 365 1.74 9.89 -16.59
CA GLU A 365 0.64 10.58 -17.25
C GLU A 365 -0.67 9.87 -16.91
N VAL A 366 -1.67 10.65 -16.53
CA VAL A 366 -2.95 10.15 -16.03
C VAL A 366 -4.10 10.94 -16.62
N GLU A 367 -5.07 10.24 -17.17
CA GLU A 367 -6.43 10.73 -17.40
C GLU A 367 -7.37 9.94 -16.49
N GLN A 368 -8.36 10.61 -15.89
CA GLN A 368 -9.27 9.99 -14.92
C GLN A 368 -10.71 10.15 -15.39
N SER A 369 -11.51 9.10 -15.20
CA SER A 369 -12.96 9.18 -15.37
C SER A 369 -13.59 9.82 -14.14
N ASP A 370 -14.67 10.57 -14.32
CA ASP A 370 -15.43 11.14 -13.20
C ASP A 370 -16.18 10.04 -12.44
N ASP A 371 -15.86 9.89 -11.14
CA ASP A 371 -16.48 8.94 -10.21
C ASP A 371 -16.95 9.64 -8.93
N GLY A 372 -17.84 9.00 -8.15
CA GLY A 372 -18.23 9.53 -6.84
C GLY A 372 -19.27 10.66 -6.83
N GLU A 373 -19.79 11.09 -7.99
CA GLU A 373 -20.75 12.18 -8.13
C GLU A 373 -22.01 11.75 -8.89
N TYR A 374 -23.20 12.15 -8.42
CA TYR A 374 -24.49 11.86 -9.06
C TYR A 374 -24.83 12.83 -10.20
N ALA A 375 -23.98 12.85 -11.22
CA ALA A 375 -24.17 13.64 -12.42
C ALA A 375 -24.38 12.75 -13.65
N LEU A 376 -25.39 13.03 -14.47
CA LEU A 376 -25.64 12.27 -15.71
C LEU A 376 -24.59 12.54 -16.81
N TRP A 377 -23.82 13.61 -16.70
CA TRP A 377 -22.67 13.85 -17.59
C TRP A 377 -21.43 13.04 -17.17
N ALA A 378 -21.35 12.59 -15.90
CA ALA A 378 -20.28 11.72 -15.42
C ALA A 378 -20.53 10.28 -15.91
N PRO A 379 -19.59 9.64 -16.64
CA PRO A 379 -19.83 8.35 -17.27
C PRO A 379 -20.29 7.26 -16.31
N ILE A 380 -19.66 7.14 -15.13
CA ILE A 380 -19.96 6.06 -14.19
C ILE A 380 -21.39 6.19 -13.64
N SER A 381 -21.79 7.39 -13.22
CA SER A 381 -23.17 7.65 -12.78
C SER A 381 -24.19 7.50 -13.91
N ALA A 382 -23.85 7.93 -15.13
CA ALA A 382 -24.69 7.70 -16.29
C ALA A 382 -24.98 6.22 -16.52
N SER A 383 -24.05 5.30 -16.23
CA SER A 383 -24.27 3.86 -16.37
C SER A 383 -25.45 3.33 -15.53
N PHE A 384 -25.79 4.02 -14.44
CA PHE A 384 -26.91 3.65 -13.57
C PHE A 384 -28.19 4.42 -13.88
N PHE A 385 -28.09 5.72 -14.16
CA PHE A 385 -29.25 6.61 -14.15
C PHE A 385 -29.75 6.99 -15.54
N MET A 386 -29.00 6.70 -16.60
CA MET A 386 -29.36 7.08 -17.96
C MET A 386 -30.44 6.15 -18.53
N LEU A 387 -31.46 6.73 -19.19
CA LEU A 387 -32.58 5.95 -19.72
C LEU A 387 -32.12 5.02 -20.87
N PRO A 388 -32.66 3.78 -20.93
CA PRO A 388 -32.21 2.78 -21.89
C PRO A 388 -32.59 3.11 -23.33
N TYR A 389 -33.53 4.03 -23.58
CA TYR A 389 -33.90 4.46 -24.94
C TYR A 389 -33.19 5.74 -25.40
N TRP A 390 -32.17 6.22 -24.67
CA TRP A 390 -31.32 7.33 -25.12
C TRP A 390 -30.06 6.79 -25.80
N ASN A 391 -29.93 7.03 -27.11
CA ASN A 391 -28.79 6.56 -27.89
C ASN A 391 -27.62 7.56 -27.83
N PRO A 392 -26.42 7.17 -27.36
CA PRO A 392 -25.25 8.05 -27.37
C PRO A 392 -24.64 8.26 -28.75
N TYR A 393 -25.14 7.60 -29.80
CA TYR A 393 -24.63 7.71 -31.17
C TYR A 393 -25.71 8.12 -32.16
N LYS A 394 -25.29 8.78 -33.24
CA LYS A 394 -26.09 9.05 -34.44
C LYS A 394 -26.12 7.82 -35.35
N GLU A 395 -26.91 7.89 -36.41
CA GLU A 395 -27.00 6.81 -37.41
C GLU A 395 -25.67 6.56 -38.16
N ASP A 396 -24.81 7.57 -38.25
CA ASP A 396 -23.48 7.47 -38.86
C ASP A 396 -22.39 6.93 -37.91
N GLY A 397 -22.74 6.67 -36.64
CA GLY A 397 -21.83 6.18 -35.60
C GLY A 397 -21.07 7.28 -34.83
N SER A 398 -21.19 8.55 -35.20
CA SER A 398 -20.63 9.66 -34.41
C SER A 398 -21.41 9.88 -33.11
N LEU A 399 -20.80 10.56 -32.12
CA LEU A 399 -21.46 10.84 -30.84
C LEU A 399 -22.67 11.76 -31.04
N ALA A 400 -23.80 11.39 -30.44
CA ALA A 400 -25.00 12.21 -30.42
C ALA A 400 -24.76 13.45 -29.57
N LEU A 401 -25.09 14.62 -30.11
CA LEU A 401 -24.88 15.93 -29.49
C LEU A 401 -26.22 16.63 -29.26
N GLN A 402 -26.29 17.46 -28.23
CA GLN A 402 -27.46 18.30 -27.99
C GLN A 402 -27.65 19.34 -29.12
N ASP A 403 -26.53 19.77 -29.71
CA ASP A 403 -26.42 20.95 -30.57
C ASP A 403 -27.11 20.78 -31.92
N ASP A 404 -26.98 19.60 -32.51
CA ASP A 404 -27.62 19.21 -33.76
C ASP A 404 -28.95 18.47 -33.53
N GLY A 405 -29.39 18.40 -32.27
CA GLY A 405 -30.59 17.73 -31.84
C GLY A 405 -30.56 16.21 -32.02
N SER A 406 -29.40 15.59 -32.28
CA SER A 406 -29.28 14.13 -32.38
C SER A 406 -29.40 13.44 -31.02
N TRP A 407 -28.90 14.08 -29.96
CA TRP A 407 -29.11 13.62 -28.58
C TRP A 407 -30.55 13.88 -28.13
N LYS A 408 -31.19 12.83 -27.61
CA LYS A 408 -32.60 12.84 -27.18
C LYS A 408 -32.78 12.79 -25.66
N GLY A 409 -31.67 12.77 -24.91
CA GLY A 409 -31.70 12.80 -23.46
C GLY A 409 -31.98 14.18 -22.88
N THR A 410 -32.34 14.23 -21.60
CA THR A 410 -32.65 15.49 -20.90
C THR A 410 -31.42 16.21 -20.35
N THR A 411 -30.27 15.54 -20.31
CA THR A 411 -28.97 16.09 -19.88
C THR A 411 -27.95 16.01 -21.01
N GLU A 412 -26.65 16.00 -20.72
CA GLU A 412 -25.59 15.78 -21.71
C GLU A 412 -25.33 14.30 -21.98
N ASN A 413 -24.84 14.01 -23.19
CA ASN A 413 -24.26 12.71 -23.52
C ASN A 413 -22.89 12.61 -22.81
N PRO A 414 -22.71 11.70 -21.84
CA PRO A 414 -21.50 11.62 -21.02
C PRO A 414 -20.24 11.32 -21.85
N LEU A 415 -20.40 10.56 -22.94
CA LEU A 415 -19.29 10.25 -23.85
C LEU A 415 -18.85 11.48 -24.64
N ALA A 416 -19.81 12.33 -25.05
CA ALA A 416 -19.52 13.59 -25.71
C ALA A 416 -18.93 14.61 -24.73
N TRP A 417 -19.41 14.64 -23.49
CA TRP A 417 -18.88 15.51 -22.44
C TRP A 417 -17.39 15.25 -22.20
N MET A 418 -17.01 13.98 -22.02
CA MET A 418 -15.61 13.60 -21.80
C MET A 418 -14.70 13.94 -22.99
N ALA A 419 -15.18 13.71 -24.22
CA ALA A 419 -14.41 14.04 -25.42
C ALA A 419 -14.18 15.55 -25.62
N ASN A 420 -15.07 16.40 -25.08
CA ASN A 420 -15.02 17.86 -25.24
C ASN A 420 -14.50 18.61 -24.01
N ASN A 421 -14.26 17.90 -22.90
CA ASN A 421 -13.75 18.47 -21.66
C ASN A 421 -12.59 17.65 -21.06
N PRO A 422 -11.50 17.38 -21.82
CA PRO A 422 -10.43 16.51 -21.36
C PRO A 422 -9.62 17.14 -20.21
N LEU A 423 -9.15 16.29 -19.29
CA LEU A 423 -8.24 16.61 -18.21
C LEU A 423 -7.06 15.64 -18.24
N SER A 424 -5.85 16.15 -18.45
CA SER A 424 -4.62 15.37 -18.36
C SER A 424 -3.76 15.87 -17.20
N ASN A 425 -3.23 14.93 -16.41
CA ASN A 425 -2.31 15.19 -15.31
C ASN A 425 -0.96 14.53 -15.59
N LYS A 426 0.11 15.28 -15.40
CA LYS A 426 1.49 14.78 -15.55
C LYS A 426 2.26 15.00 -14.27
N LYS A 427 3.07 14.02 -13.88
CA LYS A 427 3.94 14.16 -12.70
C LYS A 427 5.33 13.62 -12.99
N TYR A 428 6.32 14.38 -12.53
CA TYR A 428 7.73 14.03 -12.51
C TYR A 428 8.12 13.86 -11.06
N LYS A 429 8.70 12.71 -10.71
CA LYS A 429 9.13 12.39 -9.35
C LYS A 429 10.61 12.04 -9.37
N LEU A 430 11.38 12.66 -8.48
CA LEU A 430 12.77 12.33 -8.20
C LEU A 430 12.91 12.08 -6.69
N LEU A 431 13.28 10.86 -6.31
CA LEU A 431 13.68 10.54 -4.95
C LEU A 431 15.13 10.07 -4.97
N SER A 432 16.02 10.86 -4.36
CA SER A 432 17.44 10.52 -4.31
C SER A 432 17.99 10.63 -2.90
N THR A 433 18.65 9.56 -2.45
CA THR A 433 19.29 9.48 -1.15
C THR A 433 20.76 9.19 -1.32
N PHE A 434 21.62 10.06 -0.79
CA PHE A 434 23.05 9.87 -0.71
C PHE A 434 23.45 9.60 0.73
N TYR A 435 24.34 8.64 0.97
CA TYR A 435 24.83 8.37 2.31
C TYR A 435 26.32 8.03 2.34
N ALA A 436 26.93 8.36 3.47
CA ALA A 436 28.28 7.94 3.83
C ALA A 436 28.24 7.25 5.19
N GLU A 437 28.89 6.10 5.28
CA GLU A 437 29.02 5.30 6.48
C GLU A 437 30.51 5.12 6.80
N VAL A 438 30.90 5.57 7.98
CA VAL A 438 32.27 5.59 8.48
C VAL A 438 32.39 4.67 9.69
N THR A 439 33.40 3.80 9.68
CA THR A 439 33.75 2.92 10.82
C THR A 439 35.11 3.33 11.36
N PRO A 440 35.20 4.41 12.15
CA PRO A 440 36.49 5.01 12.54
C PRO A 440 37.27 4.14 13.52
N VAL A 441 36.54 3.40 14.38
CA VAL A 441 37.08 2.35 15.24
C VAL A 441 36.23 1.11 15.09
N LYS A 442 36.80 -0.06 15.42
CA LYS A 442 36.06 -1.32 15.41
C LYS A 442 34.76 -1.16 16.21
N ASN A 443 33.66 -1.67 15.68
CA ASN A 443 32.32 -1.67 16.30
C ASN A 443 31.54 -0.34 16.34
N LEU A 444 32.15 0.80 16.00
CA LEU A 444 31.45 2.08 15.88
C LEU A 444 31.17 2.36 14.41
N THR A 445 29.89 2.55 14.07
CA THR A 445 29.46 2.92 12.73
C THR A 445 28.74 4.27 12.80
N ILE A 446 29.25 5.25 12.08
CA ILE A 446 28.63 6.58 11.94
C ILE A 446 28.09 6.68 10.53
N ARG A 447 26.80 6.98 10.38
CA ARG A 447 26.15 7.13 9.07
C ARG A 447 25.52 8.50 8.96
N SER A 448 25.86 9.23 7.91
CA SER A 448 25.17 10.45 7.49
C SER A 448 24.44 10.16 6.19
N GLN A 449 23.18 10.58 6.12
CA GLN A 449 22.30 10.42 4.99
C GLN A 449 21.65 11.77 4.65
N LEU A 450 21.67 12.13 3.37
CA LEU A 450 20.99 13.28 2.80
C LEU A 450 20.03 12.79 1.73
N SER A 451 18.77 13.21 1.81
CA SER A 451 17.71 12.78 0.92
C SER A 451 16.99 14.00 0.35
N ALA A 452 16.71 13.95 -0.95
CA ALA A 452 15.90 14.91 -1.66
C ALA A 452 14.72 14.17 -2.30
N ASP A 453 13.52 14.56 -1.92
CA ASP A 453 12.29 14.15 -2.57
C ASP A 453 11.69 15.36 -3.30
N TYR A 454 11.67 15.29 -4.63
CA TYR A 454 11.15 16.34 -5.50
C TYR A 454 10.01 15.81 -6.36
N GLY A 455 8.90 16.54 -6.38
CA GLY A 455 7.75 16.27 -7.24
C GLY A 455 7.35 17.51 -8.01
N HIS A 456 7.18 17.38 -9.31
CA HIS A 456 6.58 18.41 -10.16
C HIS A 456 5.29 17.85 -10.76
N THR A 457 4.16 18.53 -10.56
CA THR A 457 2.87 18.12 -11.10
C THR A 457 2.27 19.23 -11.96
N THR A 458 1.77 18.85 -13.14
CA THR A 458 1.01 19.75 -14.00
C THR A 458 -0.33 19.14 -14.34
N SER A 459 -1.36 19.99 -14.42
CA SER A 459 -2.66 19.61 -14.97
C SER A 459 -3.00 20.52 -16.14
N PHE A 460 -3.68 19.96 -17.13
CA PHE A 460 -4.28 20.74 -18.20
C PHE A 460 -5.71 20.26 -18.45
N TYR A 461 -6.66 21.12 -18.10
CA TYR A 461 -8.07 20.95 -18.42
C TYR A 461 -8.44 21.87 -19.58
N GLN A 462 -9.17 21.33 -20.53
CA GLN A 462 -9.70 22.08 -21.67
C GLN A 462 -11.21 21.93 -21.71
N SER A 463 -11.90 22.96 -22.19
CA SER A 463 -13.33 22.94 -22.44
C SER A 463 -13.55 23.54 -23.82
N PHE A 464 -14.02 22.72 -24.77
CA PHE A 464 -14.06 23.11 -26.18
C PHE A 464 -15.27 24.01 -26.49
N PRO A 465 -15.06 25.19 -27.11
CA PRO A 465 -16.14 26.12 -27.41
C PRO A 465 -17.11 25.64 -28.49
N SER A 466 -16.74 24.70 -29.37
CA SER A 466 -17.66 24.14 -30.37
C SER A 466 -18.77 23.29 -29.74
N TYR A 467 -18.56 22.79 -28.52
CA TYR A 467 -19.53 22.03 -27.76
C TYR A 467 -20.43 23.00 -26.99
N LYS A 468 -21.64 23.25 -27.51
CA LYS A 468 -22.56 24.27 -26.98
C LYS A 468 -22.93 24.12 -25.50
N PRO A 469 -22.94 22.94 -24.86
CA PRO A 469 -23.10 22.82 -23.41
C PRO A 469 -22.03 23.58 -22.61
N ASN A 470 -20.87 23.85 -23.22
CA ASN A 470 -19.86 24.77 -22.70
C ASN A 470 -20.22 26.25 -22.95
N ASN A 471 -21.49 26.55 -23.27
CA ASN A 471 -22.07 27.87 -23.53
C ASN A 471 -21.38 28.67 -24.65
N ASN A 472 -20.82 28.00 -25.67
CA ASN A 472 -19.94 28.62 -26.68
C ASN A 472 -18.77 29.42 -26.07
N TYR A 473 -18.42 29.12 -24.82
CA TYR A 473 -17.47 29.86 -24.02
C TYR A 473 -16.43 28.86 -23.53
N GLY A 474 -15.46 28.59 -24.41
CA GLY A 474 -14.39 27.66 -24.12
C GLY A 474 -13.59 28.07 -22.89
N GLY A 475 -12.84 27.12 -22.37
CA GLY A 475 -12.02 27.32 -21.18
C GLY A 475 -10.72 26.56 -21.25
N ALA A 476 -9.74 27.09 -20.54
CA ALA A 476 -8.48 26.43 -20.31
C ALA A 476 -8.12 26.63 -18.84
N GLN A 477 -7.74 25.55 -18.17
CA GLN A 477 -7.17 25.61 -16.84
C GLN A 477 -5.84 24.89 -16.85
N ARG A 478 -4.79 25.55 -16.35
CA ARG A 478 -3.50 24.91 -16.10
C ARG A 478 -3.09 25.10 -14.67
N SER A 479 -2.46 24.07 -14.12
CA SER A 479 -1.74 24.18 -12.87
C SER A 479 -0.32 23.66 -13.01
N SER A 480 0.56 24.19 -12.17
CA SER A 480 1.95 23.77 -12.03
C SER A 480 2.31 23.87 -10.57
N PHE A 481 2.72 22.75 -9.96
CA PHE A 481 3.06 22.67 -8.55
C PHE A 481 4.39 21.95 -8.36
N ASP A 482 5.22 22.51 -7.51
CA ASP A 482 6.49 21.95 -7.07
C ASP A 482 6.38 21.57 -5.59
N MET A 483 6.94 20.41 -5.27
CA MET A 483 7.10 19.91 -3.91
C MET A 483 8.55 19.51 -3.73
N LEU A 484 9.20 20.05 -2.71
CA LEU A 484 10.56 19.68 -2.32
C LEU A 484 10.59 19.35 -0.84
N ASN A 485 10.97 18.12 -0.52
CA ASN A 485 11.28 17.69 0.84
C ASN A 485 12.76 17.32 0.95
N LEU A 486 13.47 18.03 1.81
CA LEU A 486 14.88 17.78 2.11
C LEU A 486 15.00 17.19 3.51
N MET A 487 15.69 16.06 3.60
CA MET A 487 15.86 15.33 4.85
C MET A 487 17.33 15.02 5.09
N ILE A 488 17.78 15.24 6.32
CA ILE A 488 19.10 14.83 6.80
C ILE A 488 18.95 13.92 8.01
N THR A 489 19.66 12.79 8.00
CA THR A 489 19.67 11.84 9.10
C THR A 489 21.10 11.45 9.43
N ASN A 490 21.50 11.67 10.68
CA ASN A 490 22.82 11.32 11.19
C ASN A 490 22.66 10.32 12.33
N THR A 491 23.35 9.20 12.27
CA THR A 491 23.32 8.16 13.31
C THR A 491 24.73 7.72 13.69
N ALA A 492 24.91 7.41 14.96
CA ALA A 492 26.11 6.74 15.47
C ALA A 492 25.68 5.50 16.24
N ASN A 493 26.18 4.34 15.81
CA ASN A 493 25.83 3.03 16.36
C ASN A 493 27.08 2.31 16.86
N TYR A 494 27.08 1.89 18.12
CA TYR A 494 28.16 1.14 18.74
C TYR A 494 27.68 -0.24 19.22
N ARG A 495 28.30 -1.31 18.70
CA ARG A 495 27.92 -2.69 19.02
C ARG A 495 29.07 -3.50 19.59
N PHE A 496 28.95 -4.03 20.79
CA PHE A 496 30.00 -4.87 21.39
C PHE A 496 29.44 -6.11 22.05
N MET A 497 30.31 -7.10 22.24
CA MET A 497 29.98 -8.34 22.96
C MET A 497 30.94 -8.55 24.13
N LEU A 498 30.42 -9.06 25.25
CA LEU A 498 31.20 -9.49 26.41
C LEU A 498 31.04 -10.99 26.60
N ASN A 499 32.16 -11.70 26.73
CA ASN A 499 32.22 -13.15 26.94
C ASN A 499 31.43 -13.97 25.89
N ASP A 500 31.24 -13.43 24.69
CA ASP A 500 30.44 -14.01 23.59
C ASP A 500 28.97 -14.36 23.91
N VAL A 501 28.48 -13.98 25.09
CA VAL A 501 27.11 -14.26 25.57
C VAL A 501 26.31 -13.00 25.91
N HIS A 502 26.97 -11.87 26.13
CA HIS A 502 26.27 -10.58 26.28
C HIS A 502 26.53 -9.73 25.04
N SER A 503 25.48 -9.36 24.31
CA SER A 503 25.57 -8.47 23.16
C SER A 503 24.83 -7.17 23.47
N PHE A 504 25.51 -6.05 23.20
CA PHE A 504 24.99 -4.70 23.42
C PHE A 504 25.02 -3.93 22.11
N ASN A 505 23.97 -3.15 21.84
CA ASN A 505 23.91 -2.25 20.71
C ASN A 505 23.30 -0.91 21.14
N PHE A 506 24.08 0.17 21.00
CA PHE A 506 23.65 1.52 21.35
C PHE A 506 23.67 2.40 20.11
N MET A 507 22.57 3.08 19.85
CA MET A 507 22.42 4.03 18.75
C MET A 507 21.98 5.38 19.28
N VAL A 508 22.56 6.45 18.75
CA VAL A 508 22.06 7.81 18.88
C VAL A 508 21.92 8.43 17.50
N GLY A 509 20.98 9.34 17.33
CA GLY A 509 20.79 10.01 16.05
C GLY A 509 20.04 11.32 16.13
N GLN A 510 20.13 12.05 15.03
CA GLN A 510 19.48 13.32 14.78
C GLN A 510 18.87 13.27 13.38
N GLU A 511 17.68 13.86 13.24
CA GLU A 511 16.95 13.95 11.99
C GLU A 511 16.41 15.37 11.81
N GLY A 512 16.54 15.92 10.61
CA GLY A 512 15.96 17.19 10.22
C GLY A 512 15.22 17.05 8.90
N GLU A 513 14.07 17.70 8.79
CA GLU A 513 13.22 17.69 7.61
C GLU A 513 12.73 19.10 7.32
N ASN A 514 12.76 19.49 6.05
CA ASN A 514 12.24 20.75 5.56
C ASN A 514 11.42 20.48 4.30
N TYR A 515 10.14 20.79 4.38
CA TYR A 515 9.19 20.62 3.28
C TYR A 515 8.74 21.98 2.78
N HIS A 516 8.74 22.13 1.46
CA HIS A 516 8.25 23.30 0.75
C HIS A 516 7.35 22.85 -0.40
N TYR A 517 6.19 23.49 -0.53
CA TYR A 517 5.24 23.29 -1.62
C TYR A 517 4.77 24.64 -2.13
N GLU A 518 4.86 24.84 -3.42
CA GLU A 518 4.41 26.07 -4.09
C GLU A 518 3.87 25.77 -5.48
N GLY A 519 3.14 26.72 -6.04
CA GLY A 519 2.74 26.67 -7.44
C GLY A 519 1.52 27.53 -7.69
N PHE A 520 0.89 27.31 -8.84
CA PHE A 520 -0.27 28.10 -9.22
C PHE A 520 -1.28 27.29 -10.02
N GLN A 521 -2.50 27.81 -10.07
CA GLN A 521 -3.57 27.36 -10.95
C GLN A 521 -4.23 28.58 -11.59
N LEU A 522 -4.31 28.59 -12.91
CA LEU A 522 -4.93 29.66 -13.68
C LEU A 522 -6.03 29.09 -14.57
N THR A 523 -7.21 29.68 -14.50
CA THR A 523 -8.36 29.34 -15.34
C THR A 523 -8.76 30.54 -16.18
N THR A 524 -8.61 30.45 -17.50
CA THR A 524 -9.11 31.45 -18.44
C THR A 524 -10.35 30.96 -19.16
N ARG A 525 -11.17 31.91 -19.58
CA ARG A 525 -12.41 31.68 -20.32
C ARG A 525 -12.46 32.58 -21.56
N GLY A 526 -13.33 32.22 -22.50
CA GLY A 526 -13.59 32.99 -23.71
C GLY A 526 -12.75 32.55 -24.91
N GLN A 527 -12.19 31.35 -24.87
CA GLN A 527 -11.64 30.69 -26.05
C GLN A 527 -12.77 30.45 -27.06
N THR A 528 -12.51 30.75 -28.34
CA THR A 528 -13.51 30.70 -29.43
C THR A 528 -13.23 29.64 -30.49
N ASN A 529 -12.14 28.88 -30.35
CA ASN A 529 -11.72 27.85 -31.29
C ASN A 529 -11.11 26.66 -30.55
N ASP A 530 -11.55 25.44 -30.87
CA ASP A 530 -11.13 24.20 -30.18
C ASP A 530 -9.62 23.94 -30.25
N ILE A 531 -8.96 24.35 -31.34
CA ILE A 531 -7.52 24.21 -31.54
C ILE A 531 -6.76 25.24 -30.68
N LEU A 532 -7.37 26.40 -30.41
CA LEU A 532 -6.81 27.48 -29.60
C LEU A 532 -7.39 27.49 -28.18
N THR A 533 -7.33 26.33 -27.52
CA THR A 533 -7.82 26.13 -26.14
C THR A 533 -6.69 26.24 -25.10
N ASN A 534 -5.70 27.11 -25.37
CA ASN A 534 -4.67 27.46 -24.40
C ASN A 534 -5.09 28.67 -23.55
N LEU A 535 -4.33 28.94 -22.48
CA LEU A 535 -4.63 30.04 -21.57
C LEU A 535 -4.67 31.41 -22.26
N ALA A 536 -3.71 31.67 -23.16
CA ALA A 536 -3.52 32.96 -23.83
C ALA A 536 -4.61 33.29 -24.86
N SER A 537 -5.39 32.29 -25.28
CA SER A 537 -6.50 32.46 -26.23
C SER A 537 -7.81 32.83 -25.52
N GLY A 538 -7.82 32.87 -24.18
CA GLY A 538 -8.96 33.34 -23.39
C GLY A 538 -9.04 34.86 -23.34
N SER A 539 -10.24 35.40 -23.21
CA SER A 539 -10.49 36.84 -23.07
C SER A 539 -10.36 37.34 -21.63
N THR A 540 -10.57 36.46 -20.65
CA THR A 540 -10.61 36.80 -19.22
C THR A 540 -10.04 35.66 -18.37
N ALA A 541 -9.32 36.02 -17.30
CA ALA A 541 -9.02 35.09 -16.22
C ALA A 541 -10.21 35.04 -15.25
N SER A 542 -10.65 33.84 -14.90
CA SER A 542 -11.78 33.60 -13.99
C SER A 542 -11.35 33.12 -12.60
N SER A 543 -10.15 32.54 -12.48
CA SER A 543 -9.53 32.13 -11.22
C SER A 543 -8.01 32.12 -11.38
N TRP A 544 -7.27 32.52 -10.33
CA TRP A 544 -5.80 32.56 -10.28
C TRP A 544 -5.33 32.25 -8.85
N SER A 545 -5.18 30.97 -8.52
CA SER A 545 -4.68 30.52 -7.22
C SER A 545 -3.16 30.43 -7.23
N ASP A 546 -2.53 30.78 -6.10
CA ASP A 546 -1.07 30.76 -5.88
C ASP A 546 -0.77 30.27 -4.45
N PRO A 547 -0.93 28.96 -4.16
CA PRO A 547 -0.70 28.43 -2.81
C PRO A 547 0.79 28.24 -2.52
N VAL A 548 1.20 28.60 -1.30
CA VAL A 548 2.50 28.27 -0.72
C VAL A 548 2.30 27.61 0.65
N THR A 549 3.05 26.57 0.95
CA THR A 549 2.93 25.83 2.21
C THR A 549 4.25 25.20 2.62
N GLU A 550 4.60 25.33 3.89
CA GLU A 550 5.87 24.85 4.44
C GLU A 550 5.66 24.15 5.78
N TYR A 551 6.57 23.23 6.11
CA TYR A 551 6.75 22.76 7.48
C TYR A 551 8.17 22.26 7.71
N SER A 552 8.54 22.08 8.97
CA SER A 552 9.83 21.50 9.34
C SER A 552 9.71 20.61 10.57
N PHE A 553 10.59 19.61 10.63
CA PHE A 553 10.80 18.77 11.81
C PHE A 553 12.28 18.77 12.22
N LEU A 554 12.52 18.71 13.52
CA LEU A 554 13.84 18.46 14.09
C LEU A 554 13.70 17.43 15.20
N SER A 555 14.49 16.37 15.15
CA SER A 555 14.34 15.24 16.06
C SER A 555 15.67 14.73 16.57
N PHE A 556 15.67 14.26 17.81
CA PHE A 556 16.80 13.57 18.45
C PHE A 556 16.33 12.27 19.05
N PHE A 557 17.08 11.19 18.85
CA PHE A 557 16.68 9.87 19.33
C PHE A 557 17.86 9.03 19.80
N ALA A 558 17.56 8.11 20.71
CA ALA A 558 18.50 7.11 21.20
C ALA A 558 17.81 5.76 21.35
N ARG A 559 18.58 4.68 21.12
CA ARG A 559 18.12 3.30 21.28
C ARG A 559 19.22 2.46 21.92
N GLY A 560 18.86 1.64 22.90
CA GLY A 560 19.71 0.63 23.50
C GLY A 560 19.09 -0.75 23.33
N GLU A 561 19.91 -1.74 22.99
CA GLU A 561 19.50 -3.14 22.88
C GLU A 561 20.48 -4.02 23.65
N TYR A 562 19.95 -5.06 24.28
CA TYR A 562 20.69 -6.05 25.03
C TYR A 562 20.20 -7.45 24.68
N ASN A 563 21.13 -8.36 24.45
CA ASN A 563 20.86 -9.79 24.26
C ASN A 563 21.77 -10.59 25.19
N TYR A 564 21.17 -11.49 25.97
CA TYR A 564 21.87 -12.49 26.77
C TYR A 564 21.67 -13.89 26.19
N ASP A 565 22.75 -14.45 25.64
CA ASP A 565 22.90 -15.83 25.17
C ASP A 565 21.78 -16.32 24.23
N ASP A 566 21.21 -15.39 23.46
CA ASP A 566 20.04 -15.60 22.61
C ASP A 566 18.78 -16.08 23.36
N ARG A 567 18.72 -15.87 24.68
CA ARG A 567 17.60 -16.25 25.56
C ARG A 567 16.75 -15.05 25.94
N TYR A 568 17.39 -13.98 26.39
CA TYR A 568 16.71 -12.78 26.85
C TYR A 568 17.14 -11.60 26.00
N TYR A 569 16.16 -10.92 25.42
CA TYR A 569 16.36 -9.73 24.62
C TYR A 569 15.60 -8.60 25.29
N ALA A 570 16.23 -7.45 25.40
CA ALA A 570 15.61 -6.23 25.89
C ALA A 570 16.01 -5.08 24.99
N ASP A 571 15.07 -4.18 24.73
CA ASP A 571 15.33 -2.94 24.01
C ASP A 571 14.63 -1.77 24.68
N PHE A 572 15.24 -0.60 24.56
CA PHE A 572 14.73 0.67 25.04
C PHE A 572 14.99 1.73 23.98
N SER A 573 14.04 2.63 23.78
CA SER A 573 14.24 3.80 22.95
C SER A 573 13.59 5.05 23.53
N ILE A 574 14.16 6.19 23.20
CA ILE A 574 13.63 7.51 23.53
C ILE A 574 13.85 8.44 22.34
N ARG A 575 12.89 9.31 22.07
CA ARG A 575 12.91 10.27 20.98
C ARG A 575 12.23 11.57 21.40
N GLY A 576 12.82 12.70 21.04
CA GLY A 576 12.21 14.02 21.13
C GLY A 576 12.04 14.59 19.73
N ASP A 577 10.83 15.04 19.40
CA ASP A 577 10.44 15.56 18.09
C ASP A 577 9.92 16.98 18.21
N GLY A 578 10.51 17.91 17.44
CA GLY A 578 10.06 19.28 17.26
C GLY A 578 9.33 19.43 15.92
N SER A 579 8.15 20.06 15.91
CA SER A 579 7.40 20.35 14.67
C SER A 579 6.96 21.81 14.60
N SER A 580 7.06 22.41 13.40
CA SER A 580 6.58 23.78 13.14
C SER A 580 5.05 23.92 13.09
N ARG A 581 4.29 22.81 13.17
CA ARG A 581 2.82 22.84 13.13
C ARG A 581 2.18 23.30 14.44
N PHE A 582 2.91 23.23 15.54
CA PHE A 582 2.43 23.57 16.88
C PHE A 582 2.99 24.91 17.36
N GLY A 583 2.33 25.50 18.36
CA GLY A 583 2.76 26.76 18.97
C GLY A 583 4.13 26.65 19.64
N THR A 584 4.80 27.78 19.85
CA THR A 584 6.20 27.80 20.32
C THR A 584 6.42 27.12 21.67
N ASP A 585 5.40 27.10 22.53
CA ASP A 585 5.49 26.50 23.86
C ASP A 585 5.27 24.98 23.83
N ASN A 586 4.69 24.44 22.75
CA ASN A 586 4.26 23.05 22.62
C ASN A 586 4.89 22.30 21.43
N HIS A 587 5.89 22.91 20.77
CA HIS A 587 6.48 22.36 19.55
C HIS A 587 7.27 21.05 19.75
N TRP A 588 7.72 20.74 20.98
CA TRP A 588 8.46 19.50 21.29
C TRP A 588 7.56 18.44 21.94
N GLY A 589 7.59 17.22 21.41
CA GLY A 589 6.99 16.01 21.99
C GLY A 589 8.04 14.97 22.33
N ALA A 590 7.89 14.26 23.46
CA ALA A 590 8.80 13.21 23.89
C ALA A 590 8.10 11.83 23.90
N PHE A 591 8.76 10.84 23.29
CA PHE A 591 8.23 9.51 23.07
C PHE A 591 9.25 8.45 23.48
N TRP A 592 8.79 7.33 24.02
CA TRP A 592 9.68 6.27 24.50
C TRP A 592 9.07 4.88 24.29
N SER A 593 9.90 3.85 24.28
CA SER A 593 9.43 2.47 24.29
C SER A 593 10.39 1.55 25.02
N VAL A 594 9.83 0.45 25.54
CA VAL A 594 10.57 -0.66 26.14
C VAL A 594 10.00 -1.98 25.60
N GLY A 595 10.90 -2.89 25.24
CA GLY A 595 10.58 -4.23 24.76
C GLY A 595 11.39 -5.29 25.51
N PHE A 596 10.77 -6.45 25.71
CA PHE A 596 11.41 -7.64 26.26
C PHE A 596 10.93 -8.88 25.50
N MET A 597 11.87 -9.75 25.10
CA MET A 597 11.56 -11.05 24.52
C MET A 597 12.34 -12.16 25.23
N TRP A 598 11.64 -13.23 25.57
CA TRP A 598 12.20 -14.47 26.10
C TRP A 598 12.06 -15.59 25.08
N ASN A 599 13.19 -16.16 24.67
CA ASN A 599 13.26 -17.36 23.84
C ASN A 599 13.30 -18.61 24.74
N LEU A 600 12.12 -19.17 25.03
CA LEU A 600 11.98 -20.35 25.86
C LEU A 600 12.64 -21.58 25.23
N ARG A 601 12.67 -21.68 23.89
CA ARG A 601 13.27 -22.85 23.20
C ARG A 601 14.76 -23.01 23.50
N LYS A 602 15.46 -21.92 23.85
CA LYS A 602 16.87 -21.96 24.25
C LYS A 602 17.09 -22.42 25.70
N GLU A 603 16.04 -22.55 26.50
CA GLU A 603 16.15 -23.05 27.87
C GLU A 603 16.37 -24.56 27.93
N LYS A 604 17.24 -25.01 28.84
CA LYS A 604 17.58 -26.44 28.99
C LYS A 604 16.35 -27.32 29.22
N PHE A 605 15.35 -26.82 29.95
CA PHE A 605 14.13 -27.59 30.25
C PHE A 605 13.17 -27.69 29.06
N MET A 606 13.28 -26.82 28.06
CA MET A 606 12.45 -26.84 26.84
C MET A 606 13.09 -27.63 25.71
N GLN A 607 14.42 -27.76 25.72
CA GLN A 607 15.18 -28.44 24.66
C GLN A 607 14.70 -29.89 24.41
N LYS A 608 14.18 -30.59 25.42
CA LYS A 608 13.65 -31.97 25.31
C LYS A 608 12.41 -32.15 24.44
N TYR A 609 11.72 -31.07 24.05
CA TYR A 609 10.49 -31.14 23.26
C TYR A 609 10.77 -30.86 21.77
N ASP A 610 11.16 -31.88 21.01
CA ASP A 610 11.52 -31.72 19.59
C ASP A 610 10.35 -31.37 18.67
N TRP A 611 9.12 -31.68 19.08
CA TRP A 611 7.92 -31.29 18.35
C TRP A 611 7.64 -29.78 18.40
N LEU A 612 8.26 -29.06 19.34
CA LEU A 612 8.15 -27.61 19.50
C LEU A 612 9.48 -26.97 19.09
N THR A 613 9.52 -26.43 17.87
CA THR A 613 10.74 -26.01 17.20
C THR A 613 11.05 -24.53 17.41
N ASN A 614 10.03 -23.72 17.72
CA ASN A 614 10.18 -22.35 18.21
C ASN A 614 9.21 -22.08 19.39
N ALA A 615 9.65 -21.28 20.36
CA ALA A 615 8.82 -20.83 21.47
C ALA A 615 9.37 -19.52 22.04
N GLN A 616 8.76 -18.40 21.66
CA GLN A 616 9.17 -17.07 22.09
C GLN A 616 7.95 -16.31 22.63
N ILE A 617 8.18 -15.57 23.72
CA ILE A 617 7.21 -14.63 24.28
C ILE A 617 7.83 -13.25 24.23
N ALA A 618 7.12 -12.28 23.67
CA ALA A 618 7.55 -10.89 23.63
C ALA A 618 6.48 -9.99 24.28
N VAL A 619 6.94 -8.98 25.00
CA VAL A 619 6.09 -7.94 25.60
C VAL A 619 6.75 -6.60 25.31
N ASN A 620 5.99 -5.62 24.86
CA ASN A 620 6.49 -4.27 24.69
C ASN A 620 5.41 -3.23 25.01
N THR A 621 5.87 -2.04 25.38
CA THR A 621 5.00 -0.89 25.65
C THR A 621 5.73 0.41 25.38
N GLY A 622 4.99 1.45 25.02
CA GLY A 622 5.56 2.78 24.82
C GLY A 622 4.56 3.79 24.30
N THR A 623 5.05 5.00 24.07
CA THR A 623 4.28 6.12 23.57
C THR A 623 4.74 6.53 22.18
N SER A 624 3.81 7.05 21.38
CA SER A 624 4.07 7.69 20.09
C SER A 624 3.16 8.89 19.90
N GLY A 625 3.49 9.73 18.92
CA GLY A 625 2.77 10.97 18.63
C GLY A 625 2.01 10.93 17.30
N ASN A 626 1.12 11.89 17.10
CA ASN A 626 0.54 12.25 15.81
C ASN A 626 0.57 13.78 15.64
N SER A 627 0.99 14.25 14.45
CA SER A 627 1.02 15.67 14.06
C SER A 627 0.39 15.91 12.69
N SER A 628 -0.43 14.99 12.20
CA SER A 628 -1.04 15.05 10.88
C SER A 628 -2.27 15.95 10.88
N ILE A 629 -2.02 17.25 11.09
CA ILE A 629 -2.96 18.37 10.90
C ILE A 629 -2.42 19.28 9.79
N ASN A 630 -3.24 20.21 9.30
CA ASN A 630 -2.76 21.20 8.35
C ASN A 630 -1.68 22.09 8.99
N ASN A 631 -0.92 22.76 8.14
CA ASN A 631 0.09 23.69 8.60
C ASN A 631 -0.58 24.97 9.12
N TYR A 632 0.05 25.64 10.07
CA TYR A 632 -0.39 26.94 10.62
C TYR A 632 -1.70 26.93 11.43
N GLU A 633 -2.26 25.77 11.79
CA GLU A 633 -3.52 25.66 12.54
C GLU A 633 -3.48 26.30 13.94
N HIS A 634 -2.29 26.48 14.53
CA HIS A 634 -2.11 27.19 15.80
C HIS A 634 -2.17 28.72 15.66
N LEU A 635 -1.96 29.28 14.46
CA LEU A 635 -1.89 30.72 14.25
C LEU A 635 -3.27 31.36 14.12
N ALA A 636 -3.40 32.60 14.59
CA ALA A 636 -4.53 33.46 14.25
C ALA A 636 -4.25 34.14 12.91
N LEU A 637 -5.04 33.84 11.87
CA LEU A 637 -4.76 34.26 10.50
C LEU A 637 -5.79 35.25 9.97
N VAL A 638 -5.31 36.13 9.09
CA VAL A 638 -6.11 36.97 8.22
C VAL A 638 -5.78 36.62 6.77
N SER A 639 -6.75 36.68 5.86
CA SER A 639 -6.54 36.47 4.43
C SER A 639 -6.95 37.69 3.61
N GLY A 640 -6.18 37.96 2.56
CA GLY A 640 -6.57 38.87 1.48
C GLY A 640 -7.40 38.16 0.41
N GLY A 641 -7.77 38.89 -0.63
CA GLY A 641 -8.48 38.35 -1.80
C GLY A 641 -10.00 38.49 -1.76
N TYR A 642 -10.57 38.88 -0.61
CA TYR A 642 -11.93 39.41 -0.57
C TYR A 642 -11.99 40.71 -1.36
N LYS A 643 -13.02 40.87 -2.18
CA LYS A 643 -13.22 42.07 -2.98
C LYS A 643 -14.57 42.69 -2.64
N TYR A 644 -14.58 43.99 -2.40
CA TYR A 644 -15.79 44.78 -2.30
C TYR A 644 -15.66 45.98 -3.23
N ASP A 645 -16.58 46.13 -4.19
CA ASP A 645 -16.50 47.15 -5.24
C ASP A 645 -15.16 47.14 -6.00
N ASN A 646 -14.65 45.94 -6.33
CA ASN A 646 -13.33 45.70 -6.92
C ASN A 646 -12.10 46.16 -6.11
N GLU A 647 -12.28 46.69 -4.90
CA GLU A 647 -11.20 46.99 -3.98
C GLU A 647 -10.83 45.76 -3.16
N SER A 648 -9.54 45.53 -2.99
CA SER A 648 -9.01 44.41 -2.20
C SER A 648 -9.24 44.66 -0.72
N GLY A 649 -9.86 43.71 -0.05
CA GLY A 649 -10.08 43.67 1.39
C GLY A 649 -9.29 42.56 2.07
N ILE A 650 -9.24 42.64 3.39
CA ILE A 650 -8.66 41.64 4.30
C ILE A 650 -9.78 41.22 5.26
N ALA A 651 -9.89 39.92 5.55
CA ALA A 651 -10.78 39.42 6.59
C ALA A 651 -10.08 38.36 7.45
N ILE A 652 -10.61 38.11 8.65
CA ILE A 652 -10.13 37.03 9.52
C ILE A 652 -10.45 35.70 8.84
N SER A 653 -9.46 34.84 8.68
CA SER A 653 -9.61 33.54 8.02
C SER A 653 -9.58 32.35 8.99
N GLN A 654 -8.95 32.49 10.16
CA GLN A 654 -8.81 31.40 11.12
C GLN A 654 -8.61 31.92 12.55
N LEU A 655 -9.17 31.19 13.52
CA LEU A 655 -8.88 31.37 14.94
C LEU A 655 -7.60 30.64 15.33
N GLY A 656 -6.72 31.27 16.11
CA GLY A 656 -5.50 30.64 16.61
C GLY A 656 -5.70 29.78 17.86
N ASN A 657 -4.75 28.89 18.11
CA ASN A 657 -4.59 28.11 19.34
C ASN A 657 -3.10 27.79 19.59
N GLU A 658 -2.38 28.68 20.28
CA GLU A 658 -0.97 28.46 20.64
C GLU A 658 -0.75 27.29 21.61
N GLU A 659 -1.81 26.83 22.29
CA GLU A 659 -1.78 25.66 23.18
C GLU A 659 -1.86 24.33 22.42
N LEU A 660 -2.05 24.37 21.09
CA LEU A 660 -2.12 23.19 20.25
C LEU A 660 -0.80 22.40 20.34
N SER A 661 -0.93 21.10 20.59
CA SER A 661 0.15 20.17 20.90
C SER A 661 -0.08 18.80 20.26
N TRP A 662 0.81 17.85 20.52
CA TRP A 662 0.77 16.52 19.93
C TRP A 662 -0.39 15.66 20.45
N GLU A 663 -1.02 14.92 19.55
CA GLU A 663 -1.87 13.78 19.93
C GLU A 663 -0.97 12.62 20.36
N SER A 664 -1.29 11.97 21.49
CA SER A 664 -0.43 10.95 22.10
C SER A 664 -1.12 9.59 22.14
N THR A 665 -0.41 8.55 21.70
CA THR A 665 -0.86 7.16 21.75
C THR A 665 0.02 6.35 22.69
N TRP A 666 -0.59 5.70 23.68
CA TRP A 666 0.05 4.65 24.47
C TRP A 666 -0.30 3.28 23.90
N ALA A 667 0.70 2.48 23.54
CA ALA A 667 0.50 1.13 23.02
C ALA A 667 1.19 0.09 23.90
N THR A 668 0.52 -1.02 24.14
CA THR A 668 1.06 -2.22 24.80
C THR A 668 0.75 -3.44 23.94
N ASN A 669 1.74 -4.33 23.78
CA ASN A 669 1.65 -5.53 22.96
C ASN A 669 2.22 -6.74 23.70
N VAL A 670 1.56 -7.89 23.56
CA VAL A 670 2.03 -9.20 24.01
C VAL A 670 1.96 -10.15 22.83
N ALA A 671 3.08 -10.76 22.47
CA ALA A 671 3.20 -11.67 21.35
C ALA A 671 3.72 -13.05 21.78
N LEU A 672 3.19 -14.08 21.13
CA LEU A 672 3.56 -15.47 21.29
C LEU A 672 3.90 -16.05 19.91
N HIS A 673 5.14 -16.50 19.75
CA HIS A 673 5.63 -17.12 18.52
C HIS A 673 5.93 -18.59 18.78
N LEU A 674 5.20 -19.49 18.11
CA LEU A 674 5.32 -20.92 18.27
C LEU A 674 5.61 -21.58 16.92
N GLY A 675 6.54 -22.52 16.94
CA GLY A 675 6.87 -23.37 15.79
C GLY A 675 6.67 -24.83 16.17
N PHE A 676 6.01 -25.61 15.33
CA PHE A 676 5.75 -27.02 15.55
C PHE A 676 6.28 -27.86 14.39
N ILE A 677 6.96 -28.94 14.72
CA ILE A 677 7.46 -30.00 13.81
C ILE A 677 8.21 -29.49 12.56
N ASP A 678 8.80 -28.29 12.63
CA ASP A 678 9.45 -27.57 11.52
C ASP A 678 8.57 -27.39 10.28
N ARG A 679 7.24 -27.33 10.47
CA ARG A 679 6.28 -27.16 9.37
C ARG A 679 5.18 -26.16 9.66
N ILE A 680 4.82 -25.97 10.93
CA ILE A 680 3.71 -25.10 11.31
C ILE A 680 4.26 -23.97 12.18
N ASN A 681 4.05 -22.74 11.75
CA ASN A 681 4.33 -21.54 12.53
C ASN A 681 3.01 -20.88 12.92
N LEU A 682 2.90 -20.49 14.19
CA LEU A 682 1.76 -19.80 14.76
C LEU A 682 2.27 -18.56 15.49
N ASP A 683 1.82 -17.40 15.05
CA ASP A 683 2.03 -16.12 15.74
C ASP A 683 0.69 -15.65 16.28
N VAL A 684 0.63 -15.33 17.58
CA VAL A 684 -0.54 -14.75 18.23
C VAL A 684 -0.13 -13.47 18.94
N GLU A 685 -0.83 -12.38 18.67
CA GLU A 685 -0.54 -11.09 19.28
C GLU A 685 -1.79 -10.47 19.90
N PHE A 686 -1.65 -9.89 21.09
CA PHE A 686 -2.66 -9.11 21.75
C PHE A 686 -2.16 -7.68 21.92
N TYR A 687 -3.00 -6.70 21.59
CA TYR A 687 -2.63 -5.29 21.71
C TYR A 687 -3.72 -4.46 22.37
N ASN A 688 -3.28 -3.38 23.01
CA ASN A 688 -4.13 -2.32 23.53
C ASN A 688 -3.46 -0.97 23.25
N LYS A 689 -4.11 -0.15 22.43
CA LYS A 689 -3.71 1.22 22.07
C LYS A 689 -4.73 2.21 22.64
N LYS A 690 -4.29 3.20 23.39
CA LYS A 690 -5.12 4.31 23.87
C LYS A 690 -4.54 5.62 23.36
N THR A 691 -5.33 6.34 22.56
CA THR A 691 -5.02 7.70 22.09
C THR A 691 -5.69 8.72 23.01
N THR A 692 -4.96 9.76 23.39
CA THR A 692 -5.41 10.87 24.24
C THR A 692 -4.90 12.20 23.67
N ASN A 693 -5.48 13.31 24.12
CA ASN A 693 -5.17 14.66 23.60
C ASN A 693 -5.35 14.72 22.08
N MET A 694 -6.41 14.07 21.58
CA MET A 694 -6.62 13.92 20.15
C MET A 694 -6.75 15.27 19.47
N LEU A 695 -6.18 15.38 18.29
CA LEU A 695 -6.30 16.60 17.49
C LEU A 695 -7.69 16.58 16.84
N MET A 696 -8.60 17.42 17.36
CA MET A 696 -10.00 17.47 16.94
C MET A 696 -10.38 18.86 16.43
N ALA A 697 -11.18 18.90 15.36
CA ALA A 697 -11.84 20.11 14.90
C ALA A 697 -13.13 20.29 15.70
N VAL A 698 -13.02 20.94 16.87
CA VAL A 698 -14.12 21.09 17.83
C VAL A 698 -15.15 22.07 17.28
N PRO A 699 -16.44 21.69 17.16
CA PRO A 699 -17.50 22.61 16.79
C PRO A 699 -17.62 23.75 17.80
N ILE A 700 -17.68 24.98 17.30
CA ILE A 700 -17.94 26.19 18.10
C ILE A 700 -19.10 26.97 17.51
N SER A 701 -19.76 27.79 18.33
CA SER A 701 -20.92 28.54 17.87
C SER A 701 -20.53 29.64 16.88
N TYR A 702 -21.04 29.52 15.65
CA TYR A 702 -20.94 30.58 14.64
C TYR A 702 -21.43 31.94 15.15
N THR A 703 -22.44 31.97 16.02
CA THR A 703 -23.00 33.22 16.54
C THR A 703 -22.08 33.92 17.55
N SER A 704 -21.14 33.18 18.16
CA SER A 704 -20.24 33.71 19.18
C SER A 704 -18.88 34.11 18.61
N THR A 705 -18.40 33.42 17.58
CA THR A 705 -17.03 33.60 17.06
C THR A 705 -16.96 33.96 15.58
N GLY A 706 -18.04 33.76 14.80
CA GLY A 706 -18.02 33.86 13.34
C GLY A 706 -17.42 32.64 12.63
N PHE A 707 -16.95 31.64 13.38
CA PHE A 707 -16.35 30.39 12.87
C PHE A 707 -17.14 29.18 13.37
N GLY A 708 -17.12 28.08 12.61
CA GLY A 708 -17.84 26.86 12.94
C GLY A 708 -17.04 25.83 13.73
N THR A 709 -15.72 25.91 13.65
CA THR A 709 -14.80 24.95 14.29
C THR A 709 -13.53 25.64 14.76
N ARG A 710 -12.81 25.01 15.69
CA ARG A 710 -11.45 25.34 16.11
C ARG A 710 -10.68 24.06 16.43
N TRP A 711 -9.40 23.99 16.07
CA TRP A 711 -8.55 22.85 16.45
C TRP A 711 -8.17 22.90 17.93
N ASP A 712 -8.32 21.76 18.60
CA ASP A 712 -7.97 21.60 20.00
C ASP A 712 -7.49 20.17 20.31
N ASN A 713 -6.78 20.01 21.43
CA ASN A 713 -6.31 18.72 21.93
C ASN A 713 -7.30 18.13 22.93
N VAL A 714 -8.33 17.45 22.44
CA VAL A 714 -9.44 16.96 23.25
C VAL A 714 -9.88 15.57 22.79
N GLY A 715 -10.47 14.81 23.71
CA GLY A 715 -10.98 13.47 23.43
C GLY A 715 -9.95 12.36 23.55
N ALA A 716 -10.46 11.14 23.62
CA ALA A 716 -9.67 9.93 23.78
C ALA A 716 -10.38 8.73 23.16
N MET A 717 -9.59 7.80 22.63
CA MET A 717 -10.08 6.60 21.95
C MET A 717 -9.21 5.39 22.29
N ARG A 718 -9.79 4.19 22.22
CA ARG A 718 -9.09 2.92 22.46
C ARG A 718 -9.32 1.94 21.31
N ASN A 719 -8.22 1.35 20.83
CA ASN A 719 -8.22 0.17 19.97
C ASN A 719 -7.62 -1.01 20.73
N ARG A 720 -8.31 -2.14 20.77
CA ARG A 720 -7.80 -3.38 21.37
C ARG A 720 -8.18 -4.58 20.54
N GLY A 721 -7.29 -5.54 20.43
CA GLY A 721 -7.52 -6.62 19.49
C GLY A 721 -6.57 -7.80 19.64
N VAL A 722 -6.82 -8.79 18.79
CA VAL A 722 -6.02 -9.99 18.65
C VAL A 722 -5.69 -10.21 17.18
N GLU A 723 -4.46 -10.60 16.90
CA GLU A 723 -3.97 -10.96 15.58
C GLU A 723 -3.44 -12.38 15.63
N ILE A 724 -3.81 -13.20 14.66
CA ILE A 724 -3.34 -14.58 14.54
C ILE A 724 -2.81 -14.77 13.12
N ASN A 725 -1.62 -15.33 13.00
CA ASN A 725 -1.01 -15.71 11.74
C ASN A 725 -0.54 -17.16 11.81
N VAL A 726 -0.88 -17.94 10.79
CA VAL A 726 -0.56 -19.35 10.67
C VAL A 726 0.07 -19.61 9.31
N GLY A 727 1.23 -20.26 9.31
CA GLY A 727 1.87 -20.77 8.09
C GLY A 727 2.15 -22.26 8.24
N ALA A 728 1.78 -23.06 7.25
CA ALA A 728 1.93 -24.51 7.28
C ALA A 728 2.51 -25.07 5.96
N ASP A 729 3.63 -25.76 6.04
CA ASP A 729 4.12 -26.66 4.99
C ASP A 729 3.41 -28.01 5.09
N VAL A 730 2.23 -28.09 4.49
CA VAL A 730 1.33 -29.26 4.60
C VAL A 730 1.97 -30.51 4.02
N LEU A 731 2.55 -30.42 2.82
CA LEU A 731 3.27 -31.52 2.17
C LEU A 731 4.63 -31.05 1.65
N ARG A 732 5.66 -31.86 1.93
CA ARG A 732 7.02 -31.70 1.41
C ARG A 732 7.56 -33.07 1.00
N ILE A 733 7.30 -33.48 -0.25
CA ILE A 733 7.66 -34.78 -0.79
C ILE A 733 8.47 -34.59 -2.06
N LYS A 734 9.81 -34.66 -1.94
CA LYS A 734 10.75 -34.56 -3.08
C LYS A 734 10.40 -33.39 -4.02
N ASP A 735 9.78 -33.69 -5.17
CA ASP A 735 9.44 -32.73 -6.21
C ASP A 735 8.10 -32.01 -6.00
N PHE A 736 7.33 -32.37 -4.96
CA PHE A 736 6.01 -31.83 -4.64
C PHE A 736 6.03 -31.07 -3.30
N LYS A 737 5.62 -29.81 -3.34
CA LYS A 737 5.49 -28.93 -2.15
C LYS A 737 4.10 -28.32 -2.12
N TRP A 738 3.47 -28.32 -0.94
CA TRP A 738 2.21 -27.62 -0.70
C TRP A 738 2.31 -26.81 0.59
N ASN A 739 2.18 -25.49 0.45
CA ASN A 739 2.18 -24.54 1.54
C ASN A 739 0.80 -23.87 1.64
N VAL A 740 0.36 -23.62 2.87
CA VAL A 740 -0.85 -22.85 3.19
C VAL A 740 -0.49 -21.76 4.19
N ASN A 741 -1.03 -20.57 4.00
CA ASN A 741 -0.97 -19.49 4.98
C ASN A 741 -2.37 -18.95 5.27
N ALA A 742 -2.58 -18.47 6.50
CA ALA A 742 -3.81 -17.83 6.91
C ALA A 742 -3.51 -16.81 8.00
N ASN A 743 -4.16 -15.66 7.93
CA ASN A 743 -4.14 -14.66 8.97
C ASN A 743 -5.55 -14.15 9.26
N VAL A 744 -5.77 -13.74 10.50
CA VAL A 744 -7.01 -13.12 10.96
C VAL A 744 -6.68 -12.05 11.99
N SER A 745 -7.45 -10.98 11.98
CA SER A 745 -7.31 -9.87 12.92
C SER A 745 -8.69 -9.40 13.37
N TYR A 746 -8.81 -9.18 14.68
CA TYR A 746 -9.97 -8.56 15.28
C TYR A 746 -9.54 -7.26 15.97
N ASN A 747 -10.23 -6.15 15.70
CA ASN A 747 -10.05 -4.88 16.40
C ASN A 747 -11.39 -4.38 16.97
N LYS A 748 -11.41 -4.07 18.25
CA LYS A 748 -12.50 -3.35 18.90
C LYS A 748 -12.09 -1.90 19.13
N ASN A 749 -12.78 -0.99 18.46
CA ASN A 749 -12.67 0.46 18.63
C ASN A 749 -13.70 0.98 19.63
N GLU A 750 -13.33 1.97 20.44
CA GLU A 750 -14.19 2.57 21.46
C GLU A 750 -13.76 4.01 21.74
N ILE A 751 -14.67 4.98 21.62
CA ILE A 751 -14.48 6.36 22.08
C ILE A 751 -14.62 6.39 23.59
N THR A 752 -13.61 6.91 24.28
CA THR A 752 -13.57 6.97 25.75
C THR A 752 -13.81 8.36 26.31
N GLU A 753 -13.61 9.40 25.51
CA GLU A 753 -13.80 10.81 25.91
C GLU A 753 -14.01 11.70 24.68
N LEU A 754 -14.79 12.77 24.81
CA LEU A 754 -15.00 13.82 23.81
C LEU A 754 -14.80 15.22 24.44
N TYR A 755 -14.83 16.25 23.60
CA TYR A 755 -14.61 17.64 23.99
C TYR A 755 -15.66 18.16 24.98
N ASN A 756 -15.25 19.07 25.88
CA ASN A 756 -16.12 19.80 26.82
C ASN A 756 -17.08 18.93 27.66
N GLY A 757 -16.74 17.65 27.89
CA GLY A 757 -17.58 16.71 28.63
C GLY A 757 -18.85 16.28 27.88
N VAL A 758 -18.95 16.59 26.58
CA VAL A 758 -20.02 16.07 25.71
C VAL A 758 -19.91 14.55 25.64
N THR A 759 -21.03 13.85 25.70
CA THR A 759 -21.04 12.37 25.64
C THR A 759 -21.36 11.85 24.25
N GLU A 760 -21.99 12.66 23.40
CA GLU A 760 -22.36 12.31 22.04
C GLU A 760 -22.46 13.55 21.13
N TYR A 761 -22.10 13.41 19.86
CA TYR A 761 -22.42 14.39 18.83
C TYR A 761 -22.80 13.71 17.52
N VAL A 762 -23.83 14.24 16.86
CA VAL A 762 -24.29 13.75 15.56
C VAL A 762 -23.41 14.32 14.45
N ALA A 763 -22.86 13.46 13.61
CA ALA A 763 -22.25 13.85 12.36
C ALA A 763 -23.36 13.98 11.30
N SER A 764 -23.91 15.19 11.18
CA SER A 764 -25.17 15.51 10.49
C SER A 764 -25.20 15.15 9.00
N ASP A 765 -24.05 14.96 8.38
CA ASP A 765 -23.87 14.79 6.94
C ASP A 765 -23.89 13.34 6.45
N THR A 766 -23.64 12.38 7.34
CA THR A 766 -23.26 11.01 6.95
C THR A 766 -24.05 9.91 7.65
N GLY A 767 -25.09 10.26 8.42
CA GLY A 767 -25.94 9.28 9.12
C GLY A 767 -25.19 8.52 10.22
N ARG A 768 -24.26 9.21 10.89
CA ARG A 768 -23.39 8.63 11.93
C ARG A 768 -23.45 9.46 13.21
N MET A 769 -23.15 8.81 14.32
CA MET A 769 -22.95 9.46 15.60
C MET A 769 -21.60 9.07 16.19
N VAL A 770 -21.00 9.99 16.93
CA VAL A 770 -19.82 9.72 17.76
C VAL A 770 -20.26 9.83 19.21
N ALA A 771 -20.14 8.74 19.96
CA ALA A 771 -20.60 8.67 21.34
C ALA A 771 -19.60 7.91 22.23
N VAL A 772 -19.46 8.35 23.48
CA VAL A 772 -18.62 7.70 24.48
C VAL A 772 -19.15 6.30 24.78
N GLY A 773 -18.28 5.30 24.77
CA GLY A 773 -18.61 3.87 24.92
C GLY A 773 -18.95 3.15 23.62
N HIS A 774 -19.05 3.88 22.50
CA HIS A 774 -19.35 3.35 21.18
C HIS A 774 -18.12 3.39 20.25
N PRO A 775 -18.07 2.55 19.20
CA PRO A 775 -17.05 2.65 18.16
C PRO A 775 -17.17 3.97 17.38
N LEU A 776 -16.07 4.41 16.78
CA LEU A 776 -16.03 5.60 15.95
C LEU A 776 -16.95 5.46 14.73
N GLY A 777 -17.88 6.41 14.57
CA GLY A 777 -18.70 6.54 13.37
C GLY A 777 -19.73 5.43 13.20
N GLU A 778 -20.37 5.01 14.30
CA GLU A 778 -21.51 4.10 14.30
C GLU A 778 -22.72 4.71 13.56
N PHE A 779 -23.41 3.91 12.76
CA PHE A 779 -24.59 4.37 12.03
C PHE A 779 -25.73 4.73 12.98
N TYR A 780 -26.28 5.93 12.78
CA TYR A 780 -27.38 6.52 13.55
C TYR A 780 -28.52 6.88 12.60
N LEU A 781 -29.50 5.98 12.48
CA LEU A 781 -30.55 6.03 11.45
C LEU A 781 -31.90 5.62 12.05
N ASN A 782 -32.97 5.98 11.34
CA ASN A 782 -34.31 5.45 11.60
C ASN A 782 -34.36 3.98 11.18
N ARG A 783 -35.00 3.14 12.00
CA ARG A 783 -35.16 1.72 11.68
C ARG A 783 -36.37 1.54 10.77
N TYR A 784 -36.16 1.05 9.55
CA TYR A 784 -37.23 0.71 8.61
C TYR A 784 -37.92 -0.58 9.05
N ALA A 785 -39.25 -0.57 9.12
CA ALA A 785 -40.08 -1.69 9.55
C ALA A 785 -40.71 -2.46 8.39
N GLY A 786 -40.63 -1.95 7.17
CA GLY A 786 -41.21 -2.56 5.97
C GLY A 786 -42.28 -1.68 5.34
N VAL A 787 -43.19 -2.32 4.59
CA VAL A 787 -44.30 -1.66 3.90
C VAL A 787 -45.61 -2.12 4.51
N ASN A 788 -46.54 -1.20 4.71
CA ASN A 788 -47.89 -1.53 5.15
C ASN A 788 -48.64 -2.28 4.03
N PRO A 789 -49.04 -3.55 4.21
CA PRO A 789 -49.66 -4.34 3.15
C PRO A 789 -51.05 -3.83 2.75
N ILE A 790 -51.71 -3.00 3.58
CA ILE A 790 -53.06 -2.49 3.32
C ILE A 790 -53.03 -1.29 2.38
N ASN A 791 -52.09 -0.36 2.58
CA ASN A 791 -52.07 0.93 1.87
C ASN A 791 -50.75 1.23 1.14
N GLY A 792 -49.72 0.39 1.27
CA GLY A 792 -48.45 0.52 0.58
C GLY A 792 -47.51 1.59 1.13
N ASP A 793 -47.82 2.21 2.28
CA ASP A 793 -46.96 3.23 2.89
C ASP A 793 -45.73 2.59 3.56
N ALA A 794 -44.64 3.35 3.62
CA ALA A 794 -43.46 2.99 4.39
C ALA A 794 -43.76 2.99 5.90
N LEU A 795 -43.20 2.01 6.61
CA LEU A 795 -43.29 1.88 8.05
C LEU A 795 -41.90 2.01 8.68
N TRP A 796 -41.82 2.67 9.82
CA TRP A 796 -40.61 2.78 10.64
C TRP A 796 -40.90 2.37 12.08
N TYR A 797 -39.85 2.05 12.81
CA TYR A 797 -39.93 1.94 14.27
C TYR A 797 -39.65 3.29 14.91
N THR A 798 -40.44 3.67 15.90
CA THR A 798 -40.11 4.76 16.83
C THR A 798 -38.86 4.39 17.63
N LYS A 799 -38.30 5.34 18.38
CA LYS A 799 -37.16 5.07 19.28
C LYS A 799 -37.43 3.90 20.24
N ASP A 800 -38.65 3.80 20.75
CA ASP A 800 -39.09 2.76 21.70
C ASP A 800 -39.44 1.42 21.04
N GLY A 801 -39.49 1.36 19.70
CA GLY A 801 -39.73 0.12 18.94
C GLY A 801 -41.17 -0.09 18.50
N GLU A 802 -42.05 0.91 18.64
CA GLU A 802 -43.42 0.86 18.11
C GLU A 802 -43.43 1.17 16.61
N ILE A 803 -44.37 0.60 15.86
CA ILE A 803 -44.48 0.84 14.41
C ILE A 803 -45.24 2.15 14.15
N THR A 804 -44.70 2.99 13.27
CA THR A 804 -45.29 4.26 12.82
C THR A 804 -45.17 4.43 11.30
N THR A 805 -46.10 5.19 10.71
CA THR A 805 -46.02 5.67 9.31
C THR A 805 -45.38 7.05 9.21
N GLU A 806 -45.03 7.68 10.34
CA GLU A 806 -44.41 9.00 10.38
C GLU A 806 -42.88 8.85 10.50
N TYR A 807 -42.15 9.39 9.54
CA TYR A 807 -40.69 9.50 9.64
C TYR A 807 -40.34 10.70 10.53
N ASN A 808 -39.64 10.46 11.63
CA ASN A 808 -39.19 11.51 12.54
C ASN A 808 -37.71 11.32 12.90
N GLU A 809 -36.92 12.37 12.72
CA GLU A 809 -35.49 12.40 13.04
C GLU A 809 -35.19 12.08 14.52
N SER A 810 -36.12 12.36 15.44
CA SER A 810 -35.94 12.03 16.86
C SER A 810 -36.00 10.52 17.17
N ASP A 811 -36.50 9.71 16.22
CA ASP A 811 -36.60 8.26 16.36
C ASP A 811 -35.33 7.50 15.91
N LYS A 812 -34.29 8.22 15.49
CA LYS A 812 -33.00 7.62 15.16
C LYS A 812 -32.39 6.90 16.35
N VAL A 813 -31.74 5.77 16.07
CA VAL A 813 -31.02 4.97 17.05
C VAL A 813 -29.67 4.54 16.51
N MET A 814 -28.72 4.33 17.42
CA MET A 814 -27.44 3.68 17.15
C MET A 814 -27.68 2.20 16.85
N LEU A 815 -27.19 1.72 15.69
CA LEU A 815 -27.53 0.39 15.17
C LEU A 815 -26.52 -0.71 15.51
N GLY A 816 -25.42 -0.39 16.18
CA GLY A 816 -24.29 -1.30 16.43
C GLY A 816 -23.48 -1.65 15.19
N LYS A 817 -23.60 -0.85 14.11
CA LYS A 817 -23.03 -1.13 12.79
C LYS A 817 -22.04 -0.03 12.39
N THR A 818 -20.91 -0.42 11.81
CA THR A 818 -19.83 0.49 11.39
C THR A 818 -19.31 0.15 10.00
N HIS A 819 -18.79 1.18 9.32
CA HIS A 819 -18.08 1.02 8.03
C HIS A 819 -16.62 0.57 8.19
N GLU A 820 -16.08 0.75 9.40
CA GLU A 820 -14.81 0.18 9.84
C GLU A 820 -15.04 -1.29 10.22
N ALA A 821 -14.41 -2.22 9.51
CA ALA A 821 -14.60 -3.65 9.74
C ALA A 821 -13.83 -4.10 11.01
N PRO A 822 -14.49 -4.72 12.00
CA PRO A 822 -13.80 -5.25 13.16
C PRO A 822 -13.03 -6.52 12.85
N TRP A 823 -13.44 -7.29 11.84
CA TRP A 823 -12.80 -8.53 11.41
C TRP A 823 -12.22 -8.42 10.01
N GLN A 824 -10.99 -8.90 9.85
CA GLN A 824 -10.33 -8.99 8.55
C GLN A 824 -9.33 -10.14 8.52
N GLY A 825 -8.96 -10.58 7.33
CA GLY A 825 -7.89 -11.54 7.16
C GLY A 825 -7.64 -11.92 5.71
N GLY A 826 -6.71 -12.84 5.54
CA GLY A 826 -6.39 -13.42 4.25
C GLY A 826 -5.92 -14.84 4.42
N PHE A 827 -6.06 -15.63 3.36
CA PHE A 827 -5.49 -16.97 3.33
C PHE A 827 -5.08 -17.32 1.90
N GLY A 828 -4.08 -18.17 1.79
CA GLY A 828 -3.49 -18.51 0.51
C GLY A 828 -2.92 -19.91 0.52
N THR A 829 -2.70 -20.42 -0.69
CA THR A 829 -2.14 -21.74 -0.92
C THR A 829 -1.17 -21.67 -2.08
N THR A 830 -0.10 -22.46 -2.01
CA THR A 830 0.86 -22.62 -3.10
C THR A 830 1.21 -24.08 -3.25
N LEU A 831 0.92 -24.63 -4.43
CA LEU A 831 1.27 -25.99 -4.83
C LEU A 831 2.37 -25.92 -5.88
N SER A 832 3.49 -26.58 -5.66
CA SER A 832 4.59 -26.63 -6.62
C SER A 832 4.95 -28.08 -6.96
N TRP A 833 5.09 -28.37 -8.25
CA TRP A 833 5.40 -29.70 -8.76
C TRP A 833 6.23 -29.64 -10.03
N LYS A 834 7.48 -30.12 -9.99
CA LYS A 834 8.37 -30.25 -11.17
C LYS A 834 8.42 -29.02 -12.09
N GLY A 835 8.54 -27.83 -11.51
CA GLY A 835 8.59 -26.56 -12.23
C GLY A 835 7.23 -25.89 -12.42
N PHE A 836 6.12 -26.61 -12.32
CA PHE A 836 4.79 -26.01 -12.22
C PHE A 836 4.57 -25.43 -10.83
N SER A 837 3.93 -24.27 -10.75
CA SER A 837 3.44 -23.68 -9.51
C SER A 837 2.03 -23.14 -9.69
N LEU A 838 1.12 -23.50 -8.81
CA LEU A 838 -0.23 -22.95 -8.71
C LEU A 838 -0.35 -22.24 -7.36
N SER A 839 -0.63 -20.94 -7.39
CA SER A 839 -0.83 -20.14 -6.19
C SER A 839 -2.18 -19.44 -6.24
N ALA A 840 -2.90 -19.45 -5.12
CA ALA A 840 -4.16 -18.74 -4.95
C ALA A 840 -4.13 -17.94 -3.65
N GLN A 841 -4.62 -16.70 -3.69
CA GLN A 841 -4.68 -15.80 -2.55
C GLN A 841 -6.09 -15.21 -2.40
N PHE A 842 -6.63 -15.34 -1.21
CA PHE A 842 -7.92 -14.79 -0.80
C PHE A 842 -7.72 -13.70 0.25
N THR A 843 -8.61 -12.70 0.21
CA THR A 843 -8.77 -11.69 1.27
C THR A 843 -10.23 -11.60 1.66
N TRP A 844 -10.51 -11.25 2.91
CA TRP A 844 -11.87 -11.09 3.39
C TRP A 844 -11.97 -10.04 4.50
N VAL A 845 -13.14 -9.43 4.59
CA VAL A 845 -13.56 -8.55 5.69
C VAL A 845 -14.97 -8.95 6.13
N ALA A 846 -15.26 -8.84 7.41
CA ALA A 846 -16.56 -9.23 7.96
C ALA A 846 -17.09 -8.24 8.99
N ASP A 847 -18.42 -8.21 9.11
CA ASP A 847 -19.19 -7.27 9.94
C ASP A 847 -18.93 -5.81 9.56
N ARG A 848 -18.89 -5.57 8.25
CA ARG A 848 -18.67 -4.27 7.65
C ARG A 848 -19.97 -3.77 7.03
N TRP A 849 -20.37 -2.54 7.32
CA TRP A 849 -21.64 -1.99 6.85
C TRP A 849 -21.46 -0.69 6.07
N MET A 850 -22.25 -0.50 5.01
CA MET A 850 -22.24 0.71 4.20
C MET A 850 -23.65 1.18 3.88
N LEU A 851 -23.84 2.49 3.81
CA LEU A 851 -25.05 3.08 3.28
C LEU A 851 -24.97 3.09 1.74
N ASN A 852 -25.79 2.28 1.08
CA ASN A 852 -25.85 2.21 -0.37
C ASN A 852 -26.71 3.35 -0.93
N ASN A 853 -26.09 4.47 -1.25
CA ASN A 853 -26.81 5.66 -1.69
C ASN A 853 -27.26 5.55 -3.16
N ASP A 854 -26.67 4.66 -3.95
CA ASP A 854 -27.12 4.41 -5.33
C ASP A 854 -28.55 3.86 -5.35
N ARG A 855 -28.92 3.04 -4.36
CA ARG A 855 -30.30 2.55 -4.20
C ARG A 855 -31.30 3.65 -3.88
N VAL A 856 -30.89 4.74 -3.22
CA VAL A 856 -31.80 5.90 -3.01
C VAL A 856 -32.25 6.49 -4.34
N PHE A 857 -31.36 6.53 -5.34
CA PHE A 857 -31.67 7.01 -6.69
C PHE A 857 -32.38 5.96 -7.54
N GLN A 858 -31.98 4.69 -7.46
CA GLN A 858 -32.55 3.60 -8.25
C GLN A 858 -33.92 3.14 -7.74
N GLU A 859 -34.19 3.29 -6.44
CA GLU A 859 -35.45 3.00 -5.74
C GLU A 859 -36.12 4.32 -5.29
N SER A 860 -36.04 5.36 -6.12
CA SER A 860 -36.43 6.74 -5.75
C SER A 860 -37.92 6.95 -5.53
N ASN A 861 -38.73 6.00 -6.01
CA ASN A 861 -40.18 5.95 -5.81
C ASN A 861 -40.94 7.23 -6.20
N GLY A 862 -40.42 7.96 -7.18
CA GLY A 862 -40.99 9.17 -7.75
C GLY A 862 -40.16 10.44 -7.56
N LEU A 863 -39.12 10.43 -6.71
CA LEU A 863 -38.24 11.58 -6.50
C LEU A 863 -37.33 11.85 -7.72
N PHE A 864 -36.83 10.81 -8.36
CA PHE A 864 -35.92 10.88 -9.51
C PHE A 864 -36.51 10.17 -10.74
N SER A 865 -37.80 10.39 -11.03
CA SER A 865 -38.53 9.69 -12.10
C SER A 865 -37.99 9.94 -13.52
N ALA A 866 -37.15 10.96 -13.70
CA ALA A 866 -36.47 11.22 -14.98
C ALA A 866 -35.29 10.27 -15.24
N TYR A 867 -34.79 9.58 -14.21
CA TYR A 867 -33.69 8.62 -14.31
C TYR A 867 -34.22 7.22 -14.61
N ASN A 868 -33.33 6.35 -15.07
CA ASN A 868 -33.59 4.91 -15.02
C ASN A 868 -33.68 4.46 -13.55
N GLN A 869 -34.35 3.34 -13.33
CA GLN A 869 -34.64 2.80 -12.00
C GLN A 869 -34.31 1.31 -11.97
N SER A 870 -34.16 0.77 -10.76
CA SER A 870 -33.95 -0.66 -10.56
C SER A 870 -35.16 -1.46 -11.02
N LYS A 871 -34.95 -2.68 -11.51
CA LYS A 871 -36.04 -3.59 -11.89
C LYS A 871 -36.97 -3.90 -10.73
N ARG A 872 -36.48 -3.82 -9.49
CA ARG A 872 -37.28 -3.99 -8.27
C ARG A 872 -38.42 -2.99 -8.19
N MET A 873 -38.25 -1.78 -8.73
CA MET A 873 -39.33 -0.80 -8.81
C MET A 873 -40.47 -1.27 -9.71
N LEU A 874 -40.19 -2.09 -10.73
CA LEU A 874 -41.22 -2.67 -11.59
C LEU A 874 -41.86 -3.92 -10.97
N TYR A 875 -41.04 -4.83 -10.45
CA TYR A 875 -41.50 -6.17 -10.06
C TYR A 875 -41.85 -6.30 -8.58
N ASP A 876 -41.13 -5.62 -7.69
CA ASP A 876 -41.22 -5.85 -6.25
C ASP A 876 -42.00 -4.76 -5.52
N ARG A 877 -42.22 -3.57 -6.09
CA ARG A 877 -42.99 -2.51 -5.41
C ARG A 877 -44.41 -2.94 -5.04
N TRP A 878 -44.93 -2.38 -3.96
CA TRP A 878 -46.33 -2.57 -3.59
C TRP A 878 -47.25 -1.97 -4.67
N LYS A 879 -48.21 -2.75 -5.17
CA LYS A 879 -49.16 -2.29 -6.21
C LYS A 879 -50.61 -2.30 -5.73
N LYS A 880 -50.98 -3.24 -4.86
CA LYS A 880 -52.36 -3.41 -4.38
C LYS A 880 -52.42 -3.93 -2.94
N PRO A 881 -53.55 -3.72 -2.24
CA PRO A 881 -53.76 -4.28 -0.91
C PRO A 881 -53.54 -5.80 -0.87
N GLY A 882 -52.73 -6.25 0.09
CA GLY A 882 -52.34 -7.64 0.29
C GLY A 882 -50.96 -8.02 -0.26
N ASP A 883 -50.31 -7.15 -1.05
CA ASP A 883 -48.92 -7.36 -1.48
C ASP A 883 -47.97 -7.27 -0.26
N VAL A 884 -47.04 -8.22 -0.16
CA VAL A 884 -46.01 -8.26 0.91
C VAL A 884 -44.65 -8.02 0.26
N THR A 885 -44.06 -6.87 0.54
CA THR A 885 -42.79 -6.41 -0.06
C THR A 885 -42.08 -5.40 0.86
N ASP A 886 -40.83 -5.09 0.55
CA ASP A 886 -40.01 -4.07 1.19
C ASP A 886 -39.96 -2.74 0.42
N ILE A 887 -40.50 -2.67 -0.81
CA ILE A 887 -40.58 -1.45 -1.61
C ILE A 887 -41.99 -0.82 -1.53
N PRO A 888 -42.13 0.40 -0.98
CA PRO A 888 -43.41 1.09 -0.86
C PRO A 888 -44.09 1.33 -2.22
N ARG A 889 -45.38 1.70 -2.18
CA ARG A 889 -46.12 2.11 -3.38
C ARG A 889 -45.49 3.35 -4.02
N TYR A 890 -45.68 3.52 -5.32
CA TYR A 890 -45.23 4.71 -6.05
C TYR A 890 -45.76 6.02 -5.42
N GLY A 891 -44.87 7.02 -5.30
CA GLY A 891 -45.17 8.32 -4.71
C GLY A 891 -44.83 8.46 -3.22
N VAL A 892 -44.40 7.38 -2.55
CA VAL A 892 -43.87 7.47 -1.17
C VAL A 892 -42.38 7.79 -1.24
N THR A 893 -42.01 9.02 -0.90
CA THR A 893 -40.61 9.48 -0.98
C THR A 893 -39.69 8.64 -0.07
N PRO A 894 -38.57 8.12 -0.58
CA PRO A 894 -37.60 7.39 0.23
C PRO A 894 -36.95 8.33 1.25
N GLN A 895 -36.71 7.82 2.46
CA GLN A 895 -35.99 8.51 3.51
C GLN A 895 -34.65 7.83 3.76
N LEU A 896 -33.67 8.55 4.33
CA LEU A 896 -32.37 7.98 4.66
C LEU A 896 -32.46 7.13 5.94
N ASP A 897 -32.90 5.89 5.79
CA ASP A 897 -33.16 4.96 6.88
C ASP A 897 -32.35 3.66 6.73
N SER A 898 -32.56 2.71 7.66
CA SER A 898 -31.82 1.46 7.70
C SER A 898 -32.07 0.52 6.51
N ARG A 899 -33.03 0.81 5.62
CA ARG A 899 -33.28 -0.02 4.40
C ARG A 899 -32.12 0.03 3.42
N PHE A 900 -31.39 1.15 3.40
CA PHE A 900 -30.23 1.38 2.54
C PHE A 900 -28.91 1.02 3.22
N LEU A 901 -28.94 0.57 4.48
CA LEU A 901 -27.76 0.13 5.20
C LEU A 901 -27.52 -1.37 4.93
N GLU A 902 -26.46 -1.68 4.20
CA GLU A 902 -26.16 -3.03 3.72
C GLU A 902 -24.88 -3.59 4.33
N ASP A 903 -24.86 -4.92 4.43
CA ASP A 903 -23.66 -5.67 4.81
C ASP A 903 -22.69 -5.70 3.61
N ALA A 904 -21.59 -4.96 3.75
CA ALA A 904 -20.49 -4.86 2.80
C ALA A 904 -19.34 -5.83 3.14
N SER A 905 -19.61 -6.87 3.94
CA SER A 905 -18.68 -7.98 4.14
C SER A 905 -18.44 -8.72 2.83
N PHE A 906 -17.18 -9.09 2.57
CA PHE A 906 -16.83 -9.81 1.34
C PHE A 906 -15.67 -10.78 1.52
N LEU A 907 -15.63 -11.78 0.64
CA LEU A 907 -14.48 -12.65 0.38
C LEU A 907 -14.11 -12.54 -1.10
N ARG A 908 -12.84 -12.23 -1.40
CA ARG A 908 -12.37 -12.06 -2.78
C ARG A 908 -11.17 -12.96 -3.08
N LEU A 909 -11.23 -13.66 -4.21
CA LEU A 909 -10.05 -14.30 -4.83
C LEU A 909 -9.22 -13.20 -5.48
N LYS A 910 -8.29 -12.65 -4.70
CA LYS A 910 -7.45 -11.51 -5.13
C LYS A 910 -6.51 -11.92 -6.24
N ASN A 911 -5.91 -13.10 -6.15
CA ASN A 911 -4.96 -13.56 -7.16
C ASN A 911 -5.02 -15.07 -7.35
N LEU A 912 -4.98 -15.52 -8.61
CA LEU A 912 -4.78 -16.89 -9.02
C LEU A 912 -3.71 -16.91 -10.11
N MET A 913 -2.60 -17.60 -9.86
CA MET A 913 -1.49 -17.68 -10.81
C MET A 913 -1.08 -19.12 -11.03
N LEU A 914 -0.91 -19.48 -12.31
CA LEU A 914 -0.27 -20.70 -12.75
C LEU A 914 1.03 -20.33 -13.46
N SER A 915 2.15 -20.87 -12.99
CA SER A 915 3.47 -20.63 -13.59
C SER A 915 4.22 -21.91 -13.89
N TYR A 916 5.14 -21.82 -14.84
CA TYR A 916 6.07 -22.89 -15.18
C TYR A 916 7.50 -22.32 -15.28
N THR A 917 8.37 -22.76 -14.39
CA THR A 917 9.80 -22.48 -14.45
C THR A 917 10.52 -23.57 -15.21
N PHE A 918 11.23 -23.18 -16.28
CA PHE A 918 11.92 -24.15 -17.13
C PHE A 918 13.05 -24.84 -16.37
N PRO A 919 13.18 -26.19 -16.50
CA PRO A 919 14.25 -26.92 -15.84
C PRO A 919 15.64 -26.40 -16.25
N GLN A 920 16.50 -26.19 -15.27
CA GLN A 920 17.90 -25.76 -15.47
C GLN A 920 18.67 -26.65 -16.47
N LYS A 921 18.36 -27.95 -16.51
CA LYS A 921 18.97 -28.89 -17.46
C LYS A 921 18.74 -28.52 -18.92
N TRP A 922 17.62 -27.86 -19.25
CA TRP A 922 17.31 -27.42 -20.60
C TRP A 922 17.99 -26.09 -20.92
N LEU A 923 17.96 -25.15 -19.98
CA LEU A 923 18.54 -23.81 -20.15
C LEU A 923 20.07 -23.83 -20.23
N LYS A 924 20.74 -24.70 -19.45
CA LYS A 924 22.20 -24.87 -19.51
C LYS A 924 22.74 -25.20 -20.91
N ARG A 925 21.93 -25.80 -21.79
CA ARG A 925 22.34 -26.06 -23.19
C ARG A 925 22.46 -24.80 -24.03
N THR A 926 21.83 -23.70 -23.62
CA THR A 926 21.85 -22.42 -24.32
C THR A 926 23.11 -21.61 -24.06
N SER A 927 23.81 -21.86 -22.94
CA SER A 927 24.96 -21.08 -22.44
C SER A 927 24.70 -19.57 -22.32
N PHE A 928 23.44 -19.14 -22.37
CA PHE A 928 23.04 -17.74 -22.41
C PHE A 928 21.90 -17.43 -21.44
N LEU A 929 20.97 -18.38 -21.23
CA LEU A 929 19.85 -18.21 -20.29
C LEU A 929 20.17 -18.84 -18.94
N ASN A 930 20.09 -18.05 -17.88
CA ASN A 930 20.20 -18.49 -16.49
C ASN A 930 18.85 -18.98 -15.94
N SER A 931 17.74 -18.32 -16.26
CA SER A 931 16.40 -18.77 -15.88
C SER A 931 15.35 -18.30 -16.89
N ALA A 932 14.28 -19.09 -17.03
CA ALA A 932 13.10 -18.70 -17.77
C ALA A 932 11.86 -19.18 -17.00
N ARG A 933 10.85 -18.30 -16.89
CA ARG A 933 9.56 -18.57 -16.28
C ARG A 933 8.47 -17.97 -17.14
N ILE A 934 7.44 -18.75 -17.42
CA ILE A 934 6.19 -18.26 -18.02
C ILE A 934 5.08 -18.39 -16.99
N TYR A 935 4.12 -17.48 -17.03
CA TYR A 935 2.98 -17.53 -16.13
C TYR A 935 1.73 -16.96 -16.78
N ALA A 936 0.58 -17.44 -16.31
CA ALA A 936 -0.74 -16.91 -16.58
C ALA A 936 -1.41 -16.61 -15.26
N GLN A 937 -2.13 -15.51 -15.19
CA GLN A 937 -2.62 -14.95 -13.95
C GLN A 937 -3.99 -14.31 -14.13
N GLY A 938 -4.82 -14.45 -13.10
CA GLY A 938 -6.10 -13.78 -12.98
C GLY A 938 -6.22 -13.05 -11.64
N GLN A 939 -6.67 -11.81 -11.67
CA GLN A 939 -6.88 -10.96 -10.49
C GLN A 939 -8.37 -10.67 -10.28
N ASN A 940 -8.81 -10.61 -9.02
CA ASN A 940 -10.19 -10.31 -8.61
C ASN A 940 -11.25 -11.19 -9.32
N LEU A 941 -10.91 -12.46 -9.61
CA LEU A 941 -11.75 -13.33 -10.45
C LEU A 941 -13.12 -13.63 -9.84
N LEU A 942 -13.19 -13.70 -8.51
CA LEU A 942 -14.40 -14.04 -7.75
C LEU A 942 -14.51 -13.13 -6.53
N THR A 943 -15.70 -12.57 -6.30
CA THR A 943 -16.08 -11.83 -5.09
C THR A 943 -17.39 -12.40 -4.57
N PHE A 944 -17.43 -12.78 -3.31
CA PHE A 944 -18.63 -13.20 -2.60
C PHE A 944 -19.03 -12.07 -1.65
N THR A 945 -20.23 -11.52 -1.81
CA THR A 945 -20.77 -10.43 -1.00
C THR A 945 -22.30 -10.45 -1.06
N ASN A 946 -22.95 -9.92 -0.02
CA ASN A 946 -24.39 -9.63 -0.03
C ASN A 946 -24.70 -8.18 -0.40
N PHE A 947 -23.66 -7.35 -0.53
CA PHE A 947 -23.78 -5.96 -0.95
C PHE A 947 -24.29 -5.87 -2.39
N THR A 948 -25.27 -5.01 -2.62
CA THR A 948 -25.95 -4.91 -3.92
C THR A 948 -25.33 -3.88 -4.88
N GLY A 949 -24.38 -3.06 -4.41
CA GLY A 949 -23.57 -2.19 -5.27
C GLY A 949 -22.52 -2.96 -6.07
N MET A 950 -21.89 -2.30 -7.05
CA MET A 950 -20.93 -2.97 -7.96
C MET A 950 -19.68 -3.52 -7.26
N ASP A 951 -19.21 -2.86 -6.19
CA ASP A 951 -18.06 -3.32 -5.42
C ASP A 951 -18.20 -2.98 -3.92
N PRO A 952 -18.05 -3.95 -2.99
CA PRO A 952 -18.12 -3.72 -1.55
C PRO A 952 -16.84 -3.17 -0.90
N GLU A 953 -15.74 -2.94 -1.63
CA GLU A 953 -14.40 -2.70 -1.07
C GLU A 953 -14.12 -1.25 -0.63
N SER A 954 -14.90 -0.28 -1.09
CA SER A 954 -14.76 1.15 -0.77
C SER A 954 -14.69 1.44 0.72
N THR A 955 -13.75 2.26 1.19
CA THR A 955 -13.59 2.65 2.61
C THR A 955 -14.63 3.66 3.09
N SER A 956 -15.36 4.31 2.17
CA SER A 956 -16.39 5.28 2.53
C SER A 956 -17.51 4.62 3.35
N ASN A 957 -18.14 5.39 4.24
CA ASN A 957 -19.35 4.92 4.92
C ASN A 957 -20.59 4.97 4.02
N VAL A 958 -20.55 5.76 2.93
CA VAL A 958 -21.61 5.86 1.93
C VAL A 958 -21.05 5.47 0.57
N TYR A 959 -21.69 4.50 -0.09
CA TYR A 959 -21.37 4.10 -1.46
C TYR A 959 -22.05 5.04 -2.46
N LYS A 960 -21.30 5.60 -3.42
CA LYS A 960 -21.78 6.61 -4.38
C LYS A 960 -21.18 6.44 -5.77
N ALA A 961 -21.81 5.66 -6.66
CA ALA A 961 -21.38 5.51 -8.06
C ALA A 961 -19.85 5.46 -8.24
N GLN A 962 -19.19 4.65 -7.41
CA GLN A 962 -17.73 4.58 -7.36
C GLN A 962 -17.21 3.69 -8.48
N TYR A 963 -16.00 3.99 -8.96
CA TYR A 963 -15.34 3.18 -9.96
C TYR A 963 -15.08 1.77 -9.41
N PRO A 964 -15.70 0.71 -9.97
CA PRO A 964 -15.60 -0.64 -9.44
C PRO A 964 -14.24 -1.28 -9.75
N MET A 965 -13.79 -2.23 -8.94
CA MET A 965 -12.55 -2.95 -9.22
C MET A 965 -12.67 -3.76 -10.52
N SER A 966 -11.55 -3.93 -11.22
CA SER A 966 -11.50 -4.72 -12.45
C SER A 966 -11.07 -6.17 -12.19
N ARG A 967 -11.57 -7.09 -13.04
CA ARG A 967 -10.99 -8.42 -13.24
C ARG A 967 -9.89 -8.28 -14.27
N GLN A 968 -8.71 -8.82 -13.99
CA GLN A 968 -7.57 -8.74 -14.90
C GLN A 968 -7.09 -10.13 -15.29
N PHE A 969 -6.71 -10.28 -16.55
CA PHE A 969 -6.10 -11.50 -17.09
C PHE A 969 -4.77 -11.14 -17.72
N THR A 970 -3.69 -11.75 -17.23
CA THR A 970 -2.34 -11.38 -17.64
C THR A 970 -1.51 -12.63 -17.94
N PHE A 971 -0.61 -12.48 -18.91
CA PHE A 971 0.35 -13.49 -19.33
C PHE A 971 1.72 -12.86 -19.29
N GLY A 972 2.66 -13.51 -18.62
CA GLY A 972 3.98 -12.96 -18.44
C GLY A 972 5.10 -13.93 -18.70
N LEU A 973 6.25 -13.32 -18.99
CA LEU A 973 7.51 -13.97 -19.25
C LEU A 973 8.58 -13.27 -18.42
N GLU A 974 9.35 -14.06 -17.69
CA GLU A 974 10.56 -13.63 -16.98
C GLU A 974 11.73 -14.44 -17.51
N VAL A 975 12.78 -13.74 -17.92
CA VAL A 975 14.02 -14.33 -18.41
C VAL A 975 15.19 -13.67 -17.68
N SER A 976 16.11 -14.49 -17.19
CA SER A 976 17.39 -14.00 -16.67
C SER A 976 18.56 -14.57 -17.47
N PHE A 977 19.59 -13.76 -17.63
CA PHE A 977 20.82 -14.04 -18.38
C PHE A 977 22.02 -14.14 -17.47
#